data_AF-A0A819PWF9-F1
#
_entry.id   AF-A0A819PWF9-F1
#
_cell.length_a   1.000
_cell.length_b   1.000
_cell.length_c   1.000
_cell.angle_alpha   90.00
_cell.angle_beta   90.00
_cell.angle_gamma   90.00
#
_symmetry.space_group_name_H-M   'P 1'
#
loop_
_entity.id
_entity.type
_entity.pdbx_description
1 polymer ?
#
loop_
_entity_poly.entity_id
_entity_poly.type
_entity_poly.pdbx_seq_one_letter_code
_entity_poly.pdbx_strand_id
1 'polypeptide(L)'
;MNNKDDNCDTSVLSDDIFTLKGEEFFRVIRPLIGEVACNILEIQMIDSAENFLNTNDIFDIFKYDSDDIDAIKSKSCFKMKDGQYIVRTGVLNNMTYLKTVLKKKFEEQHIFLNNLQKEKIYELINRNPILQSLIAWYSRNEFANNDINKNHSFMLSFIDTITKNIVKQKQNYRYDDSMKDFAVVLYTLGGKQVYEFVRINIIGALPNLTTLKKLISSTDAILTEGRFCFDALQQYLDSVKTNSFVGFVTKLSNGVPIPDYYQTDSFEELQFWFNNIEKSNLLNIHMFQPIPQLNRANAPASFLMSAYGVDSTSTAIEILHRWIYIFNNCSKSQIRIIGFSTDGDNKYMRAMRLMCGFFGHLLNLQPYEHPDAFQIKTAYWSVEINAHMLLYLILLVKENQLPKEALHIYLFNSQSCESMFRNTRSLSGAFSTIVNFTVADFLGRSKKLSILNKIKCQQQDNEYDKRLFFPTHHKHKNDNSLVAQEKLDDVYTLDVEQIVFNSYKMALSLIEPLNIISVLKEYHLLNLNSLSKYTFNHLNTRSTIKAKTSSNSELAIDYYEDDEDEEDDDDYLDHNEIISNSDEDSESLNESFDDDEENLEIMKNDFNGINIRDKINMEQENCYFKIKINGVVKYMHKQTACWILTEENGKVSTDRLSRVMQTNKK
;
A
#
# COMPACT_ATOMS: atom_id res chain seq x y z
N MET A 1 10.12 -54.11 -32.59
CA MET A 1 8.88 -54.90 -32.73
C MET A 1 7.81 -53.95 -33.24
N ASN A 2 7.37 -54.15 -34.48
CA ASN A 2 6.43 -53.27 -35.16
C ASN A 2 5.07 -53.31 -34.45
N ASN A 3 4.56 -52.13 -34.06
CA ASN A 3 3.16 -51.94 -33.69
C ASN A 3 2.31 -52.39 -34.88
N LYS A 4 1.64 -53.53 -34.75
CA LYS A 4 0.44 -53.78 -35.56
C LYS A 4 -0.56 -52.74 -35.10
N ASP A 5 -0.93 -51.83 -36.00
CA ASP A 5 -2.13 -51.03 -35.89
C ASP A 5 -3.31 -51.98 -35.80
N ASP A 6 -3.69 -52.37 -34.59
CA ASP A 6 -5.01 -52.92 -34.33
C ASP A 6 -5.98 -51.78 -34.64
N ASN A 7 -6.61 -51.88 -35.80
CA ASN A 7 -7.62 -50.97 -36.30
C ASN A 7 -8.89 -51.11 -35.46
N CYS A 8 -8.80 -50.68 -34.20
CA CYS A 8 -9.89 -50.68 -33.25
C CYS A 8 -10.83 -49.54 -33.65
N ASP A 9 -12.04 -49.90 -34.06
CA ASP A 9 -13.06 -48.96 -34.49
C ASP A 9 -13.63 -48.24 -33.27
N THR A 10 -13.38 -46.94 -33.14
CA THR A 10 -13.89 -46.10 -32.05
C THR A 10 -15.28 -45.55 -32.34
N SER A 11 -15.82 -45.75 -33.56
CA SER A 11 -17.16 -45.30 -33.94
C SER A 11 -18.29 -46.07 -33.24
N VAL A 12 -17.96 -47.22 -32.65
CA VAL A 12 -18.89 -48.04 -31.87
C VAL A 12 -19.19 -47.45 -30.48
N LEU A 13 -18.39 -46.47 -30.03
CA LEU A 13 -18.65 -45.69 -28.82
C LEU A 13 -19.24 -44.33 -29.17
N SER A 14 -20.24 -43.91 -28.39
CA SER A 14 -20.80 -42.57 -28.48
C SER A 14 -19.76 -41.49 -28.10
N ASP A 15 -19.91 -40.29 -28.63
CA ASP A 15 -18.98 -39.19 -28.38
C ASP A 15 -19.07 -38.67 -26.92
N ASP A 16 -20.16 -38.95 -26.23
CA ASP A 16 -20.41 -38.58 -24.84
C ASP A 16 -20.00 -39.67 -23.83
N ILE A 17 -19.37 -40.77 -24.27
CA ILE A 17 -19.06 -41.95 -23.44
C ILE A 17 -18.33 -41.64 -22.11
N PHE A 18 -17.50 -40.59 -22.08
CA PHE A 18 -16.77 -40.16 -20.87
C PHE A 18 -17.60 -39.31 -19.90
N THR A 19 -18.78 -38.86 -20.31
CA THR A 19 -19.74 -38.12 -19.47
C THR A 19 -20.85 -39.01 -18.91
N LEU A 20 -21.05 -40.20 -19.50
CA LEU A 20 -22.07 -41.15 -19.05
C LEU A 20 -21.69 -41.76 -17.69
N LYS A 21 -22.69 -41.94 -16.83
CA LYS A 21 -22.55 -42.59 -15.52
C LYS A 21 -23.71 -43.55 -15.26
N GLY A 22 -23.46 -44.57 -14.44
CA GLY A 22 -24.49 -45.51 -14.00
C GLY A 22 -25.12 -46.28 -15.17
N GLU A 23 -26.45 -46.37 -15.16
CA GLU A 23 -27.22 -47.14 -16.14
C GLU A 23 -27.00 -46.68 -17.58
N GLU A 24 -26.76 -45.38 -17.82
CA GLU A 24 -26.51 -44.87 -19.16
C GLU A 24 -25.19 -45.38 -19.73
N PHE A 25 -24.15 -45.46 -18.89
CA PHE A 25 -22.86 -46.04 -19.26
C PHE A 25 -23.02 -47.55 -19.55
N PHE A 26 -23.70 -48.29 -18.66
CA PHE A 26 -23.95 -49.72 -18.86
C PHE A 26 -24.75 -49.99 -20.13
N ARG A 27 -25.77 -49.18 -20.44
CA ARG A 27 -26.56 -49.31 -21.67
C ARG A 27 -25.70 -49.23 -22.93
N VAL A 28 -24.67 -48.38 -22.94
CA VAL A 28 -23.79 -48.20 -24.10
C VAL A 28 -22.75 -49.33 -24.22
N ILE A 29 -22.19 -49.80 -23.11
CA ILE A 29 -21.13 -50.82 -23.16
C ILE A 29 -21.66 -52.26 -23.22
N ARG A 30 -22.88 -52.51 -22.73
CA ARG A 30 -23.46 -53.86 -22.62
C ARG A 30 -23.54 -54.60 -23.96
N PRO A 31 -23.89 -53.98 -25.10
CA PRO A 31 -23.79 -54.61 -26.42
C PRO A 31 -22.35 -54.98 -26.84
N LEU A 32 -21.34 -54.28 -26.31
CA LEU A 32 -19.93 -54.49 -26.66
C LEU A 32 -19.28 -55.62 -25.86
N ILE A 33 -19.55 -55.66 -24.55
CA ILE A 33 -18.88 -56.62 -23.65
C ILE A 33 -19.75 -57.82 -23.28
N GLY A 34 -21.06 -57.75 -23.56
CA GLY A 34 -22.04 -58.76 -23.20
C GLY A 34 -22.47 -58.70 -21.73
N GLU A 35 -23.62 -59.31 -21.44
CA GLU A 35 -24.30 -59.25 -20.14
C GLU A 35 -23.42 -59.72 -18.97
N VAL A 36 -22.68 -60.82 -19.16
CA VAL A 36 -21.84 -61.40 -18.09
C VAL A 36 -20.70 -60.47 -17.69
N ALA A 37 -20.11 -59.76 -18.66
CA ALA A 37 -19.06 -58.80 -18.39
C ALA A 37 -19.65 -57.53 -17.74
N CYS A 38 -20.80 -57.04 -18.22
CA CYS A 38 -21.47 -55.88 -17.64
C CYS A 38 -21.80 -56.08 -16.15
N ASN A 39 -22.32 -57.25 -15.79
CA ASN A 39 -22.63 -57.59 -14.39
C ASN A 39 -21.38 -57.56 -13.48
N ILE A 40 -20.20 -57.91 -13.99
CA ILE A 40 -18.94 -57.83 -13.24
C ILE A 40 -18.60 -56.37 -12.89
N LEU A 41 -18.91 -55.42 -13.79
CA LEU A 41 -18.68 -53.99 -13.57
C LEU A 41 -19.71 -53.40 -12.61
N GLU A 42 -20.98 -53.79 -12.77
CA GLU A 42 -22.09 -53.34 -11.91
C GLU A 42 -21.87 -53.70 -10.44
N ILE A 43 -21.48 -54.94 -10.14
CA ILE A 43 -21.19 -55.36 -8.75
C ILE A 43 -20.01 -54.57 -8.16
N GLN A 44 -19.04 -54.17 -8.98
CA GLN A 44 -17.88 -53.40 -8.55
C GLN A 44 -18.14 -51.89 -8.51
N MET A 45 -19.34 -51.43 -8.87
CA MET A 45 -19.67 -50.01 -9.03
C MET A 45 -18.72 -49.29 -10.01
N ILE A 46 -18.22 -50.02 -11.02
CA ILE A 46 -17.42 -49.45 -12.11
C ILE A 46 -18.40 -48.92 -13.16
N ASP A 47 -18.94 -47.75 -12.87
CA ASP A 47 -20.11 -47.16 -13.53
C ASP A 47 -19.78 -46.02 -14.51
N SER A 48 -18.51 -45.84 -14.86
CA SER A 48 -18.05 -44.84 -15.82
C SER A 48 -16.79 -45.29 -16.55
N ALA A 49 -16.53 -44.70 -17.71
CA ALA A 49 -15.33 -44.95 -18.50
C ALA A 49 -14.04 -44.64 -17.71
N GLU A 50 -14.05 -43.57 -16.90
CA GLU A 50 -12.91 -43.16 -16.07
C GLU A 50 -12.62 -44.21 -14.98
N ASN A 51 -13.65 -44.66 -14.25
CA ASN A 51 -13.51 -45.71 -13.23
C ASN A 51 -12.98 -47.00 -13.85
N PHE A 52 -13.47 -47.37 -15.03
CA PHE A 52 -13.03 -48.57 -15.74
C PHE A 52 -11.57 -48.50 -16.18
N LEU A 53 -11.14 -47.36 -16.73
CA LEU A 53 -9.75 -47.14 -17.17
C LEU A 53 -8.75 -47.13 -16.01
N ASN A 54 -9.16 -46.58 -14.86
CA ASN A 54 -8.34 -46.50 -13.64
C ASN A 54 -8.28 -47.82 -12.84
N THR A 55 -9.13 -48.79 -13.16
CA THR A 55 -9.12 -50.10 -12.50
C THR A 55 -7.98 -50.97 -13.06
N ASN A 56 -7.06 -51.37 -12.19
CA ASN A 56 -5.88 -52.16 -12.55
C ASN A 56 -6.25 -53.60 -12.95
N ASP A 57 -6.96 -54.31 -12.08
CA ASP A 57 -7.46 -55.66 -12.32
C ASP A 57 -8.96 -55.75 -11.96
N ILE A 58 -9.79 -55.92 -13.00
CA ILE A 58 -11.26 -56.01 -12.87
C ILE A 58 -11.68 -57.36 -12.26
N PHE A 59 -10.81 -58.37 -12.30
CA PHE A 59 -11.12 -59.72 -11.83
C PHE A 59 -10.62 -59.99 -10.40
N ASP A 60 -9.99 -58.99 -9.75
CA ASP A 60 -9.55 -59.08 -8.35
C ASP A 60 -10.72 -59.38 -7.39
N ILE A 61 -11.94 -58.97 -7.74
CA ILE A 61 -13.15 -59.27 -6.96
C ILE A 61 -13.38 -60.77 -6.78
N PHE A 62 -12.88 -61.63 -7.67
CA PHE A 62 -13.07 -63.08 -7.53
C PHE A 62 -12.28 -63.72 -6.39
N LYS A 63 -11.40 -62.97 -5.72
CA LYS A 63 -10.67 -63.41 -4.52
C LYS A 63 -11.53 -63.41 -3.25
N TYR A 64 -12.67 -62.70 -3.26
CA TYR A 64 -13.55 -62.61 -2.10
C TYR A 64 -14.57 -63.76 -2.08
N ASP A 65 -14.98 -64.12 -0.87
CA ASP A 65 -15.98 -65.15 -0.57
C ASP A 65 -17.32 -64.45 -0.29
N SER A 66 -18.28 -64.61 -1.20
CA SER A 66 -19.60 -63.98 -1.13
C SER A 66 -20.56 -64.67 -2.09
N ASP A 67 -21.81 -64.86 -1.66
CA ASP A 67 -22.88 -65.49 -2.46
C ASP A 67 -23.10 -64.76 -3.80
N ASP A 68 -23.02 -63.42 -3.79
CA ASP A 68 -23.17 -62.59 -4.99
C ASP A 68 -22.03 -62.81 -6.00
N ILE A 69 -20.82 -62.99 -5.47
CA ILE A 69 -19.61 -63.23 -6.28
C ILE A 69 -19.62 -64.65 -6.85
N ASP A 70 -20.09 -65.63 -6.07
CA ASP A 70 -20.19 -67.02 -6.50
C ASP A 70 -21.22 -67.22 -7.62
N ALA A 71 -22.34 -66.50 -7.55
CA ALA A 71 -23.31 -66.45 -8.64
C ALA A 71 -22.68 -65.94 -9.94
N ILE A 72 -21.82 -64.91 -9.87
CA ILE A 72 -21.09 -64.40 -11.04
C ILE A 72 -20.00 -65.37 -11.51
N LYS A 73 -19.19 -65.93 -10.60
CA LYS A 73 -18.13 -66.91 -10.92
C LYS A 73 -18.68 -68.09 -11.71
N SER A 74 -19.88 -68.58 -11.36
CA SER A 74 -20.54 -69.68 -12.09
C SER A 74 -20.82 -69.35 -13.57
N LYS A 75 -21.06 -68.08 -13.89
CA LYS A 75 -21.37 -67.58 -15.24
C LYS A 75 -20.13 -67.14 -16.00
N SER A 76 -19.14 -66.57 -15.31
CA SER A 76 -17.96 -65.92 -15.90
C SER A 76 -16.71 -66.79 -15.93
N CYS A 77 -16.64 -67.87 -15.16
CA CYS A 77 -15.44 -68.70 -15.00
C CYS A 77 -15.69 -70.19 -15.31
N PHE A 78 -14.59 -70.94 -15.48
CA PHE A 78 -14.54 -72.39 -15.42
C PHE A 78 -14.02 -72.82 -14.05
N LYS A 79 -14.75 -73.70 -13.36
CA LYS A 79 -14.30 -74.30 -12.10
C LYS A 79 -13.41 -75.51 -12.41
N MET A 80 -12.16 -75.44 -11.99
CA MET A 80 -11.16 -76.49 -12.14
C MET A 80 -11.35 -77.58 -11.07
N LYS A 81 -10.78 -78.77 -11.30
CA LYS A 81 -10.91 -79.92 -10.38
C LYS A 81 -10.27 -79.68 -9.01
N ASP A 82 -9.30 -78.78 -8.93
CA ASP A 82 -8.61 -78.33 -7.71
C ASP A 82 -9.38 -77.22 -6.96
N GLY A 83 -10.54 -76.80 -7.48
CA GLY A 83 -11.35 -75.73 -6.91
C GLY A 83 -10.98 -74.32 -7.39
N GLN A 84 -9.95 -74.16 -8.23
CA GLN A 84 -9.60 -72.86 -8.80
C GLN A 84 -10.60 -72.41 -9.88
N TYR A 85 -10.76 -71.10 -10.05
CA TYR A 85 -11.61 -70.52 -11.08
C TYR A 85 -10.76 -69.82 -12.15
N ILE A 86 -11.02 -70.14 -13.41
CA ILE A 86 -10.36 -69.49 -14.57
C ILE A 86 -11.42 -68.70 -15.34
N VAL A 87 -11.22 -67.40 -15.53
CA VAL A 87 -12.14 -66.54 -16.29
C VAL A 87 -12.27 -67.05 -17.72
N ARG A 88 -13.50 -67.16 -18.23
CA ARG A 88 -13.75 -67.57 -19.61
C ARG A 88 -13.07 -66.58 -20.56
N THR A 89 -12.33 -67.09 -21.53
CA THR A 89 -11.55 -66.27 -22.48
C THR A 89 -12.39 -65.22 -23.20
N GLY A 90 -13.66 -65.52 -23.51
CA GLY A 90 -14.58 -64.55 -24.11
C GLY A 90 -14.83 -63.31 -23.23
N VAL A 91 -15.00 -63.49 -21.91
CA VAL A 91 -15.21 -62.39 -20.97
C VAL A 91 -13.93 -61.54 -20.85
N LEU A 92 -12.78 -62.20 -20.78
CA LEU A 92 -11.47 -61.54 -20.74
C LEU A 92 -11.21 -60.71 -22.00
N ASN A 93 -11.47 -61.28 -23.17
CA ASN A 93 -11.29 -60.60 -24.46
C ASN A 93 -12.23 -59.40 -24.61
N ASN A 94 -13.49 -59.53 -24.18
CA ASN A 94 -14.47 -58.45 -24.22
C ASN A 94 -14.06 -57.26 -23.34
N MET A 95 -13.60 -57.51 -22.11
CA MET A 95 -13.09 -56.47 -21.21
C MET A 95 -11.84 -55.80 -21.78
N THR A 96 -10.92 -56.60 -22.32
CA THR A 96 -9.69 -56.10 -22.93
C THR A 96 -10.00 -55.22 -24.15
N TYR A 97 -10.93 -55.66 -25.00
CA TYR A 97 -11.42 -54.90 -26.14
C TYR A 97 -12.00 -53.56 -25.71
N LEU A 98 -12.92 -53.53 -24.74
CA LEU A 98 -13.47 -52.28 -24.22
C LEU A 98 -12.39 -51.33 -23.68
N LYS A 99 -11.39 -51.87 -22.96
CA LYS A 99 -10.27 -51.08 -22.43
C LYS A 99 -9.44 -50.46 -23.55
N THR A 100 -9.20 -51.19 -24.62
CA THR A 100 -8.49 -50.69 -25.81
C THR A 100 -9.28 -49.62 -26.54
N VAL A 101 -10.57 -49.84 -26.81
CA VAL A 101 -11.43 -48.88 -27.53
C VAL A 101 -11.58 -47.59 -26.72
N LEU A 102 -11.81 -47.67 -25.41
CA LEU A 102 -11.93 -46.50 -24.54
C LEU A 102 -10.62 -45.70 -24.47
N LYS A 103 -9.46 -46.34 -24.36
CA LYS A 103 -8.16 -45.63 -24.37
C LYS A 103 -7.95 -44.86 -25.67
N LYS A 104 -8.25 -45.48 -26.81
CA LYS A 104 -8.10 -44.85 -28.12
C LYS A 104 -9.07 -43.67 -28.29
N LYS A 105 -10.34 -43.83 -27.91
CA LYS A 105 -11.33 -42.73 -27.94
C LYS A 105 -10.94 -41.57 -27.00
N PHE A 106 -10.34 -41.87 -25.85
CA PHE A 106 -9.82 -40.86 -24.92
C PHE A 106 -8.69 -40.02 -25.54
N GLU A 107 -7.75 -40.68 -26.22
CA GLU A 107 -6.65 -40.01 -26.94
C GLU A 107 -7.17 -39.12 -28.08
N GLU A 108 -8.14 -39.62 -28.85
CA GLU A 108 -8.80 -38.87 -29.93
C GLU A 108 -9.48 -37.58 -29.41
N GLN A 109 -10.21 -37.67 -28.29
CA GLN A 109 -10.85 -36.51 -27.66
C GLN A 109 -9.84 -35.51 -27.08
N HIS A 110 -8.75 -35.99 -26.47
CA HIS A 110 -7.70 -35.12 -25.94
C HIS A 110 -6.96 -34.33 -27.04
N ILE A 111 -6.70 -34.96 -28.18
CA ILE A 111 -6.09 -34.29 -29.34
C ILE A 111 -7.04 -33.23 -29.90
N PHE A 112 -8.34 -33.55 -30.02
CA PHE A 112 -9.36 -32.61 -30.47
C PHE A 112 -9.50 -31.41 -29.53
N LEU A 113 -9.57 -31.62 -28.21
CA LEU A 113 -9.68 -30.55 -27.22
C LEU A 113 -8.44 -29.64 -27.20
N ASN A 114 -7.24 -30.20 -27.33
CA ASN A 114 -6.01 -29.42 -27.43
C ASN A 114 -5.97 -28.55 -28.71
N ASN A 115 -6.47 -29.06 -29.82
CA ASN A 115 -6.57 -28.29 -31.06
C ASN A 115 -7.63 -27.19 -30.97
N LEU A 116 -8.78 -27.47 -30.36
CA LEU A 116 -9.86 -26.51 -30.13
C LEU A 116 -9.42 -25.37 -29.17
N GLN A 117 -8.63 -25.69 -28.14
CA GLN A 117 -8.05 -24.68 -27.25
C GLN A 117 -7.05 -23.79 -27.98
N LYS A 118 -6.20 -24.36 -28.85
CA LYS A 118 -5.29 -23.57 -29.70
C LYS A 118 -6.06 -22.63 -30.63
N GLU A 119 -7.12 -23.10 -31.30
CA GLU A 119 -7.94 -22.25 -32.16
C GLU A 119 -8.58 -21.08 -31.39
N LYS A 120 -9.13 -21.33 -30.19
CA LYS A 120 -9.68 -20.27 -29.33
C LYS A 120 -8.62 -19.27 -28.87
N ILE A 121 -7.39 -19.72 -28.61
CA ILE A 121 -6.27 -18.84 -28.28
C ILE A 121 -5.88 -17.98 -29.50
N TYR A 122 -5.78 -18.57 -30.69
CA TYR A 122 -5.51 -17.82 -31.93
C TYR A 122 -6.62 -16.81 -32.24
N GLU A 123 -7.88 -17.18 -32.02
CA GLU A 123 -9.01 -16.27 -32.17
C GLU A 123 -8.97 -15.11 -31.16
N LEU A 124 -8.59 -15.37 -29.91
CA LEU A 124 -8.44 -14.35 -28.87
C LEU A 124 -7.27 -13.39 -29.15
N ILE A 125 -6.14 -13.92 -29.64
CA ILE A 125 -4.98 -13.13 -30.06
C ILE A 125 -5.35 -12.25 -31.26
N ASN A 126 -6.05 -12.80 -32.26
CA ASN A 126 -6.47 -12.07 -33.46
C ASN A 126 -7.54 -11.00 -33.17
N ARG A 127 -8.37 -11.19 -32.13
CA ARG A 127 -9.36 -10.19 -31.70
C ARG A 127 -8.75 -9.00 -30.94
N ASN A 128 -7.49 -9.08 -30.50
CA ASN A 128 -6.82 -8.04 -29.71
C ASN A 128 -5.54 -7.53 -30.40
N PRO A 129 -5.63 -6.46 -31.22
CA PRO A 129 -4.49 -5.96 -32.01
C PRO A 129 -3.27 -5.56 -31.17
N ILE A 130 -3.50 -5.06 -29.96
CA ILE A 130 -2.45 -4.69 -29.00
C ILE A 130 -1.70 -5.95 -28.57
N LEU A 131 -2.43 -6.98 -28.13
CA LEU A 131 -1.87 -8.26 -27.71
C LEU A 131 -1.08 -8.93 -28.86
N GLN A 132 -1.62 -8.88 -30.08
CA GLN A 132 -0.96 -9.40 -31.27
C GLN A 132 0.37 -8.67 -31.54
N SER A 133 0.38 -7.34 -31.44
CA SER A 133 1.59 -6.52 -31.64
C SER A 133 2.65 -6.81 -30.57
N LEU A 134 2.21 -7.01 -29.32
CA LEU A 134 3.06 -7.26 -28.18
C LEU A 134 3.73 -8.65 -28.24
N ILE A 135 2.95 -9.68 -28.62
CA ILE A 135 3.46 -11.03 -28.89
C ILE A 135 4.40 -11.02 -30.10
N ALA A 136 4.05 -10.31 -31.18
CA ALA A 136 4.90 -10.20 -32.36
C ALA A 136 6.23 -9.49 -32.08
N TRP A 137 6.24 -8.51 -31.17
CA TRP A 137 7.48 -7.88 -30.68
C TRP A 137 8.34 -8.87 -29.89
N TYR A 138 7.72 -9.67 -29.01
CA TYR A 138 8.40 -10.69 -28.22
C TYR A 138 9.04 -11.80 -29.09
N SER A 139 8.28 -12.37 -30.04
CA SER A 139 8.79 -13.42 -30.95
C SER A 139 9.95 -12.97 -31.83
N ARG A 140 10.12 -11.65 -32.07
CA ARG A 140 11.26 -11.11 -32.84
C ARG A 140 12.53 -11.00 -32.01
N ASN A 141 12.44 -10.94 -30.68
CA ASN A 141 13.56 -10.66 -29.78
C ASN A 141 14.16 -11.92 -29.12
N GLU A 142 13.55 -13.11 -29.25
CA GLU A 142 14.14 -14.38 -28.77
C GLU A 142 15.49 -14.73 -29.41
N PHE A 143 15.93 -14.01 -30.46
CA PHE A 143 17.19 -14.25 -31.15
C PHE A 143 18.27 -13.17 -30.94
N ALA A 144 18.04 -12.11 -30.15
CA ALA A 144 18.98 -11.00 -30.03
C ALA A 144 19.40 -10.69 -28.57
N ASN A 145 20.62 -11.14 -28.24
CA ASN A 145 21.52 -10.66 -27.18
C ASN A 145 21.13 -10.76 -25.69
N ASN A 146 22.04 -11.37 -24.91
CA ASN A 146 22.00 -11.50 -23.45
C ASN A 146 21.92 -10.16 -22.67
N ASP A 147 22.29 -9.03 -23.28
CA ASP A 147 22.23 -7.70 -22.64
C ASP A 147 20.82 -7.07 -22.66
N ILE A 148 19.94 -7.45 -23.60
CA ILE A 148 18.56 -6.93 -23.69
C ILE A 148 17.70 -7.51 -22.57
N ASN A 149 18.00 -8.73 -22.12
CA ASN A 149 17.27 -9.43 -21.05
C ASN A 149 17.34 -8.70 -19.70
N LYS A 150 18.42 -7.98 -19.39
CA LYS A 150 18.54 -7.24 -18.12
C LYS A 150 17.72 -5.95 -18.11
N ASN A 151 17.69 -5.20 -19.22
CA ASN A 151 17.04 -3.89 -19.27
C ASN A 151 15.51 -3.96 -19.39
N HIS A 152 14.93 -5.10 -19.82
CA HIS A 152 13.49 -5.25 -20.03
C HIS A 152 12.88 -6.44 -19.28
N SER A 153 13.55 -6.95 -18.25
CA SER A 153 13.15 -8.14 -17.49
C SER A 153 11.72 -8.08 -16.93
N PHE A 154 11.27 -6.91 -16.46
CA PHE A 154 9.87 -6.74 -16.05
C PHE A 154 8.89 -6.94 -17.21
N MET A 155 9.15 -6.31 -18.37
CA MET A 155 8.30 -6.45 -19.55
C MET A 155 8.27 -7.90 -20.05
N LEU A 156 9.40 -8.60 -20.03
CA LEU A 156 9.45 -10.03 -20.37
C LEU A 156 8.57 -10.85 -19.42
N SER A 157 8.64 -10.56 -18.12
CA SER A 157 7.79 -11.20 -17.10
C SER A 157 6.31 -10.91 -17.28
N PHE A 158 5.98 -9.67 -17.67
CA PHE A 158 4.61 -9.24 -17.95
C PHE A 158 4.03 -10.01 -19.14
N ILE A 159 4.80 -10.14 -20.22
CA ILE A 159 4.39 -10.90 -21.42
C ILE A 159 4.22 -12.38 -21.10
N ASP A 160 5.19 -12.98 -20.42
CA ASP A 160 5.15 -14.40 -20.04
C ASP A 160 3.94 -14.72 -19.13
N THR A 161 3.61 -13.81 -18.20
CA THR A 161 2.40 -13.93 -17.37
C THR A 161 1.13 -13.96 -18.22
N ILE A 162 1.01 -13.05 -19.19
CA ILE A 162 -0.13 -13.00 -20.11
C ILE A 162 -0.23 -14.31 -20.90
N THR A 163 0.86 -14.75 -21.52
CA THR A 163 0.89 -15.97 -22.34
C THR A 163 0.52 -17.20 -21.52
N LYS A 164 1.03 -17.33 -20.29
CA LYS A 164 0.70 -18.44 -19.37
C LYS A 164 -0.73 -18.41 -18.85
N ASN A 165 -1.34 -17.23 -18.72
CA ASN A 165 -2.69 -17.10 -18.20
C ASN A 165 -3.75 -17.23 -19.30
N ILE A 166 -3.49 -16.76 -20.51
CA ILE A 166 -4.41 -16.88 -21.66
C ILE A 166 -4.77 -18.34 -21.96
N VAL A 167 -3.84 -19.27 -21.76
CA VAL A 167 -4.09 -20.72 -21.96
C VAL A 167 -4.92 -21.36 -20.83
N LYS A 168 -5.12 -20.66 -19.71
CA LYS A 168 -5.83 -21.16 -18.54
C LYS A 168 -7.26 -20.63 -18.48
N GLN A 169 -8.10 -21.29 -17.70
CA GLN A 169 -9.39 -20.72 -17.32
C GLN A 169 -9.20 -19.49 -16.42
N LYS A 170 -10.09 -18.50 -16.52
CA LYS A 170 -10.03 -17.23 -15.76
C LYS A 170 -9.86 -17.41 -14.24
N GLN A 171 -10.44 -18.48 -13.68
CA GLN A 171 -10.37 -18.80 -12.25
C GLN A 171 -8.97 -19.30 -11.82
N ASN A 172 -8.13 -19.70 -12.78
CA ASN A 172 -6.82 -20.30 -12.54
C ASN A 172 -5.66 -19.40 -12.97
N TYR A 173 -5.91 -18.10 -13.19
CA TYR A 173 -4.86 -17.14 -13.48
C TYR A 173 -3.91 -17.04 -12.28
N ARG A 174 -2.60 -17.05 -12.55
CA ARG A 174 -1.57 -16.92 -11.54
C ARG A 174 -0.65 -15.75 -11.89
N TYR A 175 -0.23 -15.04 -10.86
CA TYR A 175 0.61 -13.85 -10.99
C TYR A 175 1.82 -14.02 -10.08
N ASP A 176 3.00 -13.68 -10.60
CA ASP A 176 4.21 -13.60 -9.78
C ASP A 176 4.19 -12.33 -8.91
N ASP A 177 5.13 -12.22 -7.98
CA ASP A 177 5.15 -11.11 -7.04
C ASP A 177 5.44 -9.76 -7.72
N SER A 178 6.23 -9.75 -8.80
CA SER A 178 6.47 -8.53 -9.59
C SER A 178 5.19 -8.01 -10.26
N MET A 179 4.32 -8.90 -10.74
CA MET A 179 3.02 -8.52 -11.30
C MET A 179 2.03 -8.08 -10.24
N LYS A 180 2.07 -8.69 -9.05
CA LYS A 180 1.25 -8.24 -7.91
C LYS A 180 1.66 -6.83 -7.48
N ASP A 181 2.96 -6.58 -7.34
CA ASP A 181 3.50 -5.25 -7.02
C ASP A 181 3.09 -4.22 -8.08
N PHE A 182 3.26 -4.55 -9.36
CA PHE A 182 2.83 -3.69 -10.45
C PHE A 182 1.33 -3.40 -10.42
N ALA A 183 0.50 -4.42 -10.18
CA ALA A 183 -0.94 -4.26 -10.07
C ALA A 183 -1.32 -3.31 -8.93
N VAL A 184 -0.68 -3.43 -7.77
CA VAL A 184 -0.87 -2.54 -6.62
C VAL A 184 -0.42 -1.12 -6.94
N VAL A 185 0.74 -0.94 -7.59
CA VAL A 185 1.26 0.37 -7.98
C VAL A 185 0.34 1.04 -9.00
N LEU A 186 -0.09 0.31 -10.04
CA LEU A 186 -0.98 0.82 -11.08
C LEU A 186 -2.32 1.24 -10.51
N TYR A 187 -2.92 0.43 -9.62
CA TYR A 187 -4.16 0.79 -8.96
C TYR A 187 -4.01 1.99 -8.03
N THR A 188 -2.88 2.08 -7.33
CA THR A 188 -2.65 3.16 -6.37
C THR A 188 -2.43 4.51 -7.07
N LEU A 189 -1.64 4.53 -8.14
CA LEU A 189 -1.31 5.76 -8.88
C LEU A 189 -2.34 6.10 -9.95
N GLY A 190 -2.83 5.12 -10.71
CA GLY A 190 -3.80 5.31 -11.79
C GLY A 190 -5.26 5.27 -11.33
N GLY A 191 -5.52 4.81 -10.11
CA GLY A 191 -6.88 4.65 -9.60
C GLY A 191 -7.64 3.45 -10.20
N LYS A 192 -8.88 3.25 -9.73
CA LYS A 192 -9.72 2.11 -10.11
C LYS A 192 -10.02 2.08 -11.62
N GLN A 193 -10.30 3.24 -12.20
CA GLN A 193 -10.70 3.34 -13.61
C GLN A 193 -9.56 2.94 -14.56
N VAL A 194 -8.36 3.49 -14.37
CA VAL A 194 -7.20 3.13 -15.18
C VAL A 194 -6.86 1.65 -15.00
N TYR A 195 -6.90 1.15 -13.77
CA TYR A 195 -6.65 -0.26 -13.49
C TYR A 195 -7.64 -1.19 -14.23
N GLU A 196 -8.93 -0.93 -14.11
CA GLU A 196 -9.97 -1.74 -14.77
C GLU A 196 -9.89 -1.63 -16.29
N PHE A 197 -9.63 -0.43 -16.81
CA PHE A 197 -9.42 -0.21 -18.24
C PHE A 197 -8.27 -1.10 -18.76
N VAL A 198 -7.11 -1.07 -18.11
CA VAL A 198 -5.97 -1.91 -18.52
C VAL A 198 -6.29 -3.40 -18.35
N ARG A 199 -6.94 -3.79 -17.24
CA ARG A 199 -7.27 -5.20 -16.94
C ARG A 199 -8.23 -5.82 -17.97
N ILE A 200 -9.24 -5.08 -18.40
CA ILE A 200 -10.25 -5.58 -19.35
C ILE A 200 -9.65 -5.66 -20.76
N ASN A 201 -8.77 -4.72 -21.13
CA ASN A 201 -8.15 -4.68 -22.46
C ASN A 201 -6.93 -5.61 -22.60
N ILE A 202 -6.28 -6.01 -21.51
CA ILE A 202 -5.14 -6.93 -21.53
C ILE A 202 -5.45 -8.17 -20.68
N ILE A 203 -6.19 -9.10 -21.29
CA ILE A 203 -6.68 -10.32 -20.62
C ILE A 203 -5.52 -11.15 -20.05
N GLY A 204 -5.61 -11.48 -18.76
CA GLY A 204 -4.61 -12.33 -18.08
C GLY A 204 -3.37 -11.60 -17.58
N ALA A 205 -3.26 -10.28 -17.83
CA ALA A 205 -2.16 -9.46 -17.35
C ALA A 205 -2.26 -9.09 -15.87
N LEU A 206 -3.47 -8.72 -15.42
CA LEU A 206 -3.69 -8.14 -14.09
C LEU A 206 -4.71 -8.93 -13.26
N PRO A 207 -4.49 -9.06 -11.93
CA PRO A 207 -5.46 -9.64 -11.01
C PRO A 207 -6.82 -8.94 -11.04
N ASN A 208 -7.88 -9.65 -10.63
CA ASN A 208 -9.17 -9.01 -10.39
C ASN A 208 -9.15 -8.14 -9.12
N LEU A 209 -10.14 -7.25 -8.97
CA LEU A 209 -10.21 -6.33 -7.83
C LEU A 209 -10.27 -7.05 -6.48
N THR A 210 -10.93 -8.21 -6.38
CA THR A 210 -10.99 -8.99 -5.14
C THR A 210 -9.61 -9.49 -4.72
N THR A 211 -8.83 -10.00 -5.67
CA THR A 211 -7.45 -10.45 -5.45
C THR A 211 -6.58 -9.25 -5.11
N LEU A 212 -6.74 -8.13 -5.82
CA LEU A 212 -6.01 -6.91 -5.55
C LEU A 212 -6.31 -6.34 -4.16
N LYS A 213 -7.58 -6.30 -3.75
CA LYS A 213 -7.99 -5.93 -2.38
C LYS A 213 -7.35 -6.86 -1.35
N LYS A 214 -7.34 -8.17 -1.58
CA LYS A 214 -6.64 -9.12 -0.71
C LYS A 214 -5.14 -8.82 -0.63
N LEU A 215 -4.50 -8.48 -1.76
CA LEU A 215 -3.10 -8.08 -1.78
C LEU A 215 -2.88 -6.81 -0.95
N ILE A 216 -3.66 -5.75 -1.18
CA ILE A 216 -3.59 -4.48 -0.44
C ILE A 216 -3.84 -4.69 1.05
N SER A 217 -4.83 -5.52 1.40
CA SER A 217 -5.18 -5.84 2.79
C SER A 217 -4.15 -6.76 3.46
N SER A 218 -3.45 -7.60 2.69
CA SER A 218 -2.31 -8.39 3.17
C SER A 218 -1.04 -7.56 3.35
N THR A 219 -0.99 -6.34 2.79
CA THR A 219 0.11 -5.41 3.01
C THR A 219 -0.16 -4.65 4.32
N ASP A 220 0.68 -4.90 5.33
CA ASP A 220 0.56 -4.47 6.75
C ASP A 220 0.53 -2.95 7.04
N ALA A 221 0.19 -2.11 6.06
CA ALA A 221 0.09 -0.66 6.21
C ALA A 221 -1.22 -0.25 6.90
N ILE A 222 -1.46 -0.70 8.14
CA ILE A 222 -2.63 -0.28 8.92
C ILE A 222 -2.29 1.05 9.62
N LEU A 223 -2.74 2.16 9.03
CA LEU A 223 -2.77 3.46 9.70
C LEU A 223 -4.18 3.66 10.27
N THR A 224 -4.25 3.85 11.58
CA THR A 224 -5.48 4.18 12.33
C THR A 224 -5.32 5.52 13.02
N GLU A 225 -6.40 6.28 13.16
CA GLU A 225 -6.34 7.61 13.78
C GLU A 225 -5.85 7.51 15.22
N GLY A 226 -4.87 8.33 15.59
CA GLY A 226 -4.41 8.46 16.99
C GLY A 226 -3.56 7.31 17.51
N ARG A 227 -3.33 6.27 16.69
CA ARG A 227 -2.44 5.17 17.04
C ARG A 227 -1.03 5.47 16.57
N PHE A 228 -0.08 5.44 17.49
CA PHE A 228 1.33 5.40 17.13
C PHE A 228 1.70 4.01 16.65
N CYS A 229 2.14 3.91 15.40
CA CYS A 229 2.60 2.67 14.78
C CYS A 229 4.01 2.29 15.23
N PHE A 230 4.28 2.24 16.53
CA PHE A 230 5.54 1.66 17.05
C PHE A 230 5.65 0.17 16.67
N ASP A 231 4.49 -0.50 16.69
CA ASP A 231 4.36 -1.92 16.39
C ASP A 231 4.41 -2.22 14.88
N ALA A 232 4.21 -1.27 13.96
CA ALA A 232 4.43 -1.51 12.53
C ALA A 232 5.92 -1.81 12.20
N LEU A 233 6.81 -1.58 13.16
CA LEU A 233 8.21 -1.99 13.12
C LEU A 233 8.50 -3.35 13.80
N GLN A 234 7.56 -3.90 14.60
CA GLN A 234 7.77 -5.09 15.44
C GLN A 234 6.66 -6.17 15.31
N GLN A 235 5.49 -5.88 14.75
CA GLN A 235 4.34 -6.78 14.64
C GLN A 235 3.63 -6.65 13.29
N TYR A 236 3.93 -7.66 12.50
CA TYR A 236 3.42 -8.09 11.20
C TYR A 236 2.05 -8.82 11.30
N LEU A 237 1.30 -8.73 12.41
CA LEU A 237 0.04 -9.49 12.60
C LEU A 237 -0.92 -8.78 13.57
N ASP A 238 -2.03 -8.20 13.08
CA ASP A 238 -3.42 -8.47 13.49
C ASP A 238 -4.45 -7.39 13.03
N SER A 239 -5.70 -7.86 12.91
CA SER A 239 -6.79 -7.46 12.00
C SER A 239 -7.36 -6.03 12.02
N VAL A 240 -7.73 -5.56 10.81
CA VAL A 240 -8.65 -4.42 10.54
C VAL A 240 -10.11 -4.86 10.72
N LYS A 241 -10.74 -4.49 11.84
CA LYS A 241 -12.20 -4.33 12.00
C LYS A 241 -12.49 -3.41 13.19
N THR A 242 -12.03 -2.16 13.15
CA THR A 242 -12.30 -1.20 14.23
C THR A 242 -13.65 -0.53 14.00
N ASN A 243 -14.53 -0.61 15.00
CA ASN A 243 -15.78 0.11 15.07
C ASN A 243 -15.57 1.58 15.52
N SER A 244 -14.51 2.22 15.04
CA SER A 244 -14.13 3.57 15.46
C SER A 244 -14.57 4.58 14.41
N PHE A 245 -15.12 5.70 14.87
CA PHE A 245 -15.41 6.89 14.07
C PHE A 245 -14.20 7.83 14.08
N VAL A 246 -13.93 8.47 12.94
CA VAL A 246 -12.77 9.33 12.72
C VAL A 246 -13.19 10.73 12.29
N GLY A 247 -12.36 11.75 12.58
CA GLY A 247 -12.61 13.14 12.18
C GLY A 247 -13.16 14.07 13.27
N PHE A 248 -13.40 13.56 14.48
CA PHE A 248 -13.58 14.40 15.68
C PHE A 248 -12.21 14.82 16.23
N VAL A 249 -12.16 15.87 17.04
CA VAL A 249 -10.95 16.19 17.81
C VAL A 249 -10.62 15.00 18.71
N THR A 250 -9.45 14.38 18.47
CA THR A 250 -9.05 13.17 19.18
C THR A 250 -8.80 13.48 20.65
N LYS A 251 -9.36 12.67 21.54
CA LYS A 251 -9.15 12.87 22.98
C LYS A 251 -7.70 12.54 23.34
N LEU A 252 -7.05 13.46 24.04
CA LEU A 252 -5.68 13.31 24.51
C LEU A 252 -5.66 12.97 26.01
N SER A 253 -4.77 12.06 26.41
CA SER A 253 -4.40 11.80 27.80
C SER A 253 -2.94 12.21 27.97
N ASN A 254 -2.68 13.28 28.74
CA ASN A 254 -1.35 13.88 28.88
C ASN A 254 -0.69 14.16 27.51
N GLY A 255 -1.44 14.73 26.58
CA GLY A 255 -0.97 15.03 25.23
C GLY A 255 -0.82 13.83 24.28
N VAL A 256 -0.96 12.59 24.76
CA VAL A 256 -0.93 11.38 23.93
C VAL A 256 -2.36 11.07 23.45
N PRO A 257 -2.60 10.90 22.14
CA PRO A 257 -3.91 10.46 21.64
C PRO A 257 -4.33 9.12 22.25
N ILE A 258 -5.60 9.02 22.62
CA ILE A 258 -6.23 7.77 23.04
C ILE A 258 -6.74 7.07 21.77
N PRO A 259 -6.17 5.91 21.39
CA PRO A 259 -6.60 5.19 20.18
C PRO A 259 -8.04 4.70 20.32
N ASP A 260 -8.76 4.69 19.20
CA ASP A 260 -10.13 4.16 19.10
C ASP A 260 -11.13 4.77 20.11
N TYR A 261 -10.89 6.02 20.54
CA TYR A 261 -11.71 6.67 21.58
C TYR A 261 -13.18 6.80 21.18
N TYR A 262 -13.45 7.10 19.92
CA TYR A 262 -14.81 7.24 19.38
C TYR A 262 -15.32 5.92 18.82
N GLN A 263 -15.35 4.88 19.65
CA GLN A 263 -15.89 3.57 19.30
C GLN A 263 -17.27 3.37 19.93
N THR A 264 -18.30 3.09 19.12
CA THR A 264 -19.66 2.83 19.63
C THR A 264 -20.48 1.93 18.72
N ASP A 265 -21.32 1.10 19.33
CA ASP A 265 -22.38 0.31 18.66
C ASP A 265 -23.77 0.93 18.81
N SER A 266 -23.87 2.14 19.40
CA SER A 266 -25.10 2.91 19.54
C SER A 266 -25.13 4.09 18.58
N PHE A 267 -26.23 4.21 17.83
CA PHE A 267 -26.46 5.37 16.97
C PHE A 267 -26.70 6.64 17.81
N GLU A 268 -27.35 6.51 18.96
CA GLU A 268 -27.64 7.61 19.86
C GLU A 268 -26.36 8.23 20.43
N GLU A 269 -25.38 7.39 20.77
CA GLU A 269 -24.05 7.84 21.21
C GLU A 269 -23.28 8.55 20.07
N LEU A 270 -23.31 8.00 18.85
CA LEU A 270 -22.73 8.68 17.68
C LEU A 270 -23.39 10.04 17.43
N GLN A 271 -24.72 10.11 17.50
CA GLN A 271 -25.47 11.36 17.34
C GLN A 271 -25.12 12.37 18.43
N PHE A 272 -24.98 11.91 19.67
CA PHE A 272 -24.52 12.75 20.77
C PHE A 272 -23.12 13.32 20.48
N TRP A 273 -22.17 12.51 20.04
CA TRP A 273 -20.84 13.00 19.66
C TRP A 273 -20.91 14.00 18.52
N PHE A 274 -21.67 13.69 17.46
CA PHE A 274 -21.79 14.56 16.30
C PHE A 274 -22.29 15.98 16.64
N ASN A 275 -23.19 16.08 17.61
CA ASN A 275 -23.79 17.34 18.02
C ASN A 275 -22.98 18.10 19.08
N ASN A 276 -22.21 17.40 19.90
CA ASN A 276 -21.58 17.98 21.10
C ASN A 276 -20.04 18.00 21.04
N ILE A 277 -19.42 17.29 20.11
CA ILE A 277 -17.96 17.18 19.98
C ILE A 277 -17.52 17.94 18.74
N GLU A 278 -16.47 18.74 18.92
CA GLU A 278 -15.87 19.51 17.84
C GLU A 278 -15.27 18.59 16.77
N LYS A 279 -15.53 18.94 15.51
CA LYS A 279 -14.95 18.27 14.35
C LYS A 279 -13.55 18.81 14.13
N SER A 280 -12.61 17.92 13.82
CA SER A 280 -11.22 18.31 13.67
C SER A 280 -11.00 19.07 12.37
N ASN A 281 -10.49 20.30 12.48
CA ASN A 281 -10.08 21.11 11.33
C ASN A 281 -8.58 21.01 11.04
N LEU A 282 -7.80 20.53 12.02
CA LEU A 282 -6.36 20.36 11.90
C LEU A 282 -6.00 18.87 12.02
N LEU A 283 -4.89 18.50 11.39
CA LEU A 283 -4.35 17.14 11.50
C LEU A 283 -2.92 17.23 12.01
N ASN A 284 -2.65 16.56 13.13
CA ASN A 284 -1.31 16.46 13.67
C ASN A 284 -0.63 15.20 13.12
N ILE A 285 0.53 15.36 12.49
CA ILE A 285 1.29 14.30 11.85
C ILE A 285 2.65 14.15 12.52
N HIS A 286 3.05 12.90 12.77
CA HIS A 286 4.37 12.57 13.25
C HIS A 286 5.06 11.64 12.25
N MET A 287 6.20 12.06 11.73
CA MET A 287 7.03 11.33 10.77
C MET A 287 8.36 10.91 11.43
N PHE A 288 8.86 9.73 11.06
CA PHE A 288 10.26 9.37 11.29
C PHE A 288 11.09 9.69 10.05
N GLN A 289 12.16 10.45 10.27
CA GLN A 289 13.21 10.66 9.29
C GLN A 289 14.45 9.85 9.69
N PRO A 290 14.75 8.73 9.01
CA PRO A 290 15.96 7.97 9.29
C PRO A 290 17.21 8.69 8.77
N ILE A 291 18.33 8.52 9.49
CA ILE A 291 19.62 9.00 9.02
C ILE A 291 20.15 8.03 7.95
N PRO A 292 20.48 8.52 6.75
CA PRO A 292 21.04 7.67 5.70
C PRO A 292 22.37 7.07 6.14
N GLN A 293 22.59 5.80 5.82
CA GLN A 293 23.88 5.13 6.00
C GLN A 293 24.69 5.26 4.71
N LEU A 294 25.98 5.63 4.82
CA LEU A 294 26.95 5.86 3.73
C LEU A 294 27.01 4.81 2.59
N ASN A 295 26.49 3.59 2.79
CA ASN A 295 26.57 2.49 1.82
C ASN A 295 25.25 2.11 1.14
N ARG A 296 24.15 2.84 1.37
CA ARG A 296 22.88 2.61 0.66
C ARG A 296 22.70 3.67 -0.40
N ALA A 297 22.57 3.23 -1.65
CA ALA A 297 22.42 4.10 -2.83
C ALA A 297 21.20 5.04 -2.77
N ASN A 298 20.28 4.84 -1.82
CA ASN A 298 19.16 5.74 -1.54
C ASN A 298 18.97 5.90 -0.03
N ALA A 299 18.74 7.14 0.42
CA ALA A 299 18.35 7.41 1.80
C ALA A 299 17.01 6.72 2.09
N PRO A 300 16.86 6.03 3.25
CA PRO A 300 15.60 5.41 3.61
C PRO A 300 14.48 6.45 3.68
N ALA A 301 13.34 6.13 3.08
CA ALA A 301 12.20 7.05 2.98
C ALA A 301 11.62 7.36 4.35
N SER A 302 11.12 8.59 4.54
CA SER A 302 10.42 8.99 5.76
C SER A 302 9.19 8.11 6.00
N PHE A 303 8.92 7.78 7.25
CA PHE A 303 7.83 6.89 7.64
C PHE A 303 6.79 7.63 8.47
N LEU A 304 5.51 7.46 8.14
CA LEU A 304 4.42 8.02 8.92
C LEU A 304 4.16 7.17 10.16
N MET A 305 4.48 7.73 11.33
CA MET A 305 4.30 7.05 12.62
C MET A 305 2.88 7.19 13.16
N SER A 306 2.28 8.38 13.05
CA SER A 306 0.95 8.67 13.59
C SER A 306 0.34 9.88 12.91
N ALA A 307 -0.98 9.86 12.73
CA ALA A 307 -1.77 11.02 12.35
C ALA A 307 -3.10 11.03 13.10
N TYR A 308 -3.55 12.20 13.56
CA TYR A 308 -4.84 12.34 14.23
C TYR A 308 -5.38 13.77 14.22
N GLY A 309 -6.70 13.88 14.29
CA GLY A 309 -7.40 15.13 14.38
C GLY A 309 -7.12 15.85 15.70
N VAL A 310 -6.76 17.13 15.61
CA VAL A 310 -6.53 18.00 16.76
C VAL A 310 -7.28 19.32 16.61
N ASP A 311 -7.48 19.97 17.74
CA ASP A 311 -7.81 21.39 17.82
C ASP A 311 -6.53 22.21 18.07
N SER A 312 -6.70 23.53 18.19
CA SER A 312 -5.64 24.44 18.57
C SER A 312 -5.50 24.59 20.09
N THR A 313 -5.95 23.63 20.92
CA THR A 313 -5.93 23.78 22.39
C THR A 313 -4.75 23.12 23.09
N SER A 314 -4.01 22.24 22.40
CA SER A 314 -2.84 21.54 22.97
C SER A 314 -1.81 22.52 23.58
N THR A 315 -1.32 22.17 24.77
CA THR A 315 -0.32 22.94 25.51
C THR A 315 1.11 22.44 25.26
N ALA A 316 2.12 23.28 25.54
CA ALA A 316 3.53 22.88 25.44
C ALA A 316 3.89 21.69 26.36
N ILE A 317 3.25 21.57 27.51
CA ILE A 317 3.48 20.47 28.48
C ILE A 317 2.94 19.15 27.91
N GLU A 318 1.76 19.17 27.30
CA GLU A 318 1.18 18.01 26.62
C GLU A 318 2.04 17.55 25.43
N ILE A 319 2.60 18.50 24.66
CA ILE A 319 3.55 18.19 23.59
C ILE A 319 4.80 17.48 24.15
N LEU A 320 5.36 17.97 25.27
CA LEU A 320 6.50 17.31 25.93
C LEU A 320 6.18 15.90 26.39
N HIS A 321 5.03 15.70 27.05
CA HIS A 321 4.60 14.37 27.48
C HIS A 321 4.47 13.40 26.29
N ARG A 322 3.97 13.89 25.15
CA ARG A 322 3.91 13.12 23.91
C ARG A 322 5.30 12.76 23.38
N TRP A 323 6.24 13.70 23.35
CA TRP A 323 7.61 13.42 22.92
C TRP A 323 8.32 12.42 23.83
N ILE A 324 8.16 12.55 25.15
CA ILE A 324 8.67 11.58 26.13
C ILE A 324 8.06 10.19 25.89
N TYR A 325 6.75 10.13 25.62
CA TYR A 325 6.08 8.89 25.29
C TYR A 325 6.64 8.25 24.01
N ILE A 326 6.81 9.03 22.94
CA ILE A 326 7.43 8.56 21.68
C ILE A 326 8.86 8.06 21.92
N PHE A 327 9.67 8.85 22.64
CA PHE A 327 11.05 8.52 22.97
C PHE A 327 11.16 7.20 23.75
N ASN A 328 10.35 7.04 24.81
CA ASN A 328 10.37 5.85 25.63
C ASN A 328 9.94 4.60 24.86
N ASN A 329 8.94 4.70 23.98
CA ASN A 329 8.52 3.55 23.17
C ASN A 329 9.55 3.20 22.10
N CYS A 330 10.16 4.19 21.45
CA CYS A 330 11.27 3.94 20.51
C CYS A 330 12.46 3.28 21.19
N SER A 331 12.82 3.74 22.40
CA SER A 331 13.91 3.15 23.18
C SER A 331 13.64 1.69 23.55
N LYS A 332 12.39 1.31 23.83
CA LYS A 332 12.03 -0.10 24.07
C LYS A 332 12.25 -0.96 22.83
N SER A 333 12.00 -0.42 21.65
CA SER A 333 12.23 -1.06 20.35
C SER A 333 13.67 -0.90 19.84
N GLN A 334 14.62 -0.50 20.70
CA GLN A 334 16.04 -0.28 20.35
C GLN A 334 16.27 0.76 19.24
N ILE A 335 15.33 1.68 19.03
CA ILE A 335 15.46 2.80 18.12
C ILE A 335 15.97 4.01 18.90
N ARG A 336 17.13 4.54 18.50
CA ARG A 336 17.69 5.78 19.07
C ARG A 336 17.12 6.99 18.35
N ILE A 337 16.32 7.79 19.05
CA ILE A 337 15.92 9.12 18.57
C ILE A 337 17.05 10.11 18.85
N ILE A 338 17.42 10.89 17.83
CA ILE A 338 18.50 11.89 17.91
C ILE A 338 17.96 13.29 18.17
N GLY A 339 16.77 13.60 17.65
CA GLY A 339 16.10 14.87 17.88
C GLY A 339 14.65 14.85 17.41
N PHE A 340 13.91 15.90 17.77
CA PHE A 340 12.58 16.21 17.27
C PHE A 340 12.65 17.50 16.46
N SER A 341 11.94 17.53 15.33
CA SER A 341 11.82 18.71 14.46
C SER A 341 10.33 19.03 14.28
N THR A 342 9.99 20.31 14.24
CA THR A 342 8.60 20.80 14.12
C THR A 342 8.60 22.12 13.36
N ASP A 343 7.42 22.47 12.83
CA ASP A 343 7.11 23.80 12.33
C ASP A 343 7.26 24.89 13.41
N GLY A 344 7.46 26.14 12.99
CA GLY A 344 7.70 27.27 13.90
C GLY A 344 6.51 27.69 14.77
N ASP A 345 5.57 26.79 15.09
CA ASP A 345 4.45 27.07 15.98
C ASP A 345 4.94 27.37 17.41
N ASN A 346 4.39 28.43 17.99
CA ASN A 346 4.83 28.96 19.28
C ASN A 346 4.78 27.92 20.43
N LYS A 347 3.84 26.97 20.39
CA LYS A 347 3.68 25.95 21.44
C LYS A 347 4.74 24.88 21.35
N TYR A 348 5.08 24.46 20.13
CA TYR A 348 6.15 23.52 19.87
C TYR A 348 7.51 24.13 20.15
N MET A 349 7.72 25.40 19.75
CA MET A 349 8.91 26.17 20.12
C MET A 349 9.10 26.28 21.64
N ARG A 350 8.00 26.50 22.38
CA ARG A 350 8.03 26.49 23.85
C ARG A 350 8.37 25.10 24.41
N ALA A 351 7.82 24.04 23.85
CA ALA A 351 8.16 22.66 24.23
C ALA A 351 9.64 22.36 23.97
N MET A 352 10.19 22.73 22.81
CA MET A 352 11.62 22.59 22.49
C MET A 352 12.50 23.32 23.52
N ARG A 353 12.15 24.58 23.83
CA ARG A 353 12.88 25.36 24.84
C ARG A 353 12.90 24.67 26.20
N LEU A 354 11.74 24.19 26.66
CA LEU A 354 11.63 23.46 27.92
C LEU A 354 12.45 22.16 27.92
N MET A 355 12.44 21.43 26.81
CA MET A 355 13.21 20.18 26.65
C MET A 355 14.72 20.42 26.67
N CYS A 356 15.19 21.47 26.00
CA CYS A 356 16.61 21.80 25.95
C CYS A 356 17.14 22.46 27.24
N GLY A 357 16.25 22.86 28.17
CA GLY A 357 16.64 23.52 29.41
C GLY A 357 17.12 24.96 29.26
N PHE A 358 16.94 25.57 28.08
CA PHE A 358 17.30 26.98 27.85
C PHE A 358 16.34 27.91 28.61
N PHE A 359 16.91 28.84 29.37
CA PHE A 359 16.20 29.79 30.22
C PHE A 359 15.28 29.17 31.29
N GLY A 360 15.66 28.05 31.91
CA GLY A 360 14.95 27.50 33.08
C GLY A 360 14.84 28.46 34.28
N HIS A 361 15.56 29.59 34.25
CA HIS A 361 15.50 30.68 35.22
C HIS A 361 14.47 31.78 34.87
N LEU A 362 13.95 31.82 33.65
CA LEU A 362 12.86 32.73 33.27
C LEU A 362 11.52 32.06 33.60
N LEU A 363 10.63 32.77 34.29
CA LEU A 363 9.32 32.27 34.69
C LEU A 363 8.54 31.72 33.49
N ASN A 364 7.91 30.55 33.66
CA ASN A 364 7.04 29.90 32.67
C ASN A 364 5.68 30.61 32.55
N LEU A 365 5.67 31.91 32.29
CA LEU A 365 4.44 32.70 32.11
C LEU A 365 3.86 32.50 30.71
N GLN A 366 2.55 32.59 30.56
CA GLN A 366 1.93 32.60 29.23
C GLN A 366 2.29 33.91 28.50
N PRO A 367 2.42 33.91 27.16
CA PRO A 367 2.82 35.10 26.39
C PRO A 367 1.92 36.34 26.61
N TYR A 368 0.65 36.14 26.98
CA TYR A 368 -0.29 37.21 27.29
C TYR A 368 -0.20 37.73 28.74
N GLU A 369 0.54 37.06 29.62
CA GLU A 369 0.62 37.37 31.06
C GLU A 369 1.77 38.34 31.40
N HIS A 370 2.60 38.71 30.42
CA HIS A 370 3.60 39.77 30.61
C HIS A 370 3.69 40.65 29.36
N PRO A 371 3.40 41.97 29.47
CA PRO A 371 3.57 42.94 28.38
C PRO A 371 5.00 42.97 27.84
N ASP A 372 6.00 42.61 28.65
CA ASP A 372 7.42 42.54 28.24
C ASP A 372 7.86 41.18 27.65
N ALA A 373 7.01 40.15 27.71
CA ALA A 373 7.22 38.92 26.92
C ALA A 373 6.95 39.15 25.43
N PHE A 374 6.26 40.25 25.09
CA PHE A 374 6.18 40.79 23.75
C PHE A 374 7.50 41.46 23.38
N GLN A 375 8.50 40.68 22.96
CA GLN A 375 9.48 41.13 21.96
C GLN A 375 10.53 40.09 21.54
N ILE A 376 10.61 38.90 22.15
CA ILE A 376 11.43 37.83 21.57
C ILE A 376 10.60 37.14 20.49
N LYS A 377 10.75 37.60 19.25
CA LYS A 377 10.15 36.97 18.06
C LYS A 377 10.53 35.48 18.04
N THR A 378 9.58 34.61 17.69
CA THR A 378 9.75 33.16 17.51
C THR A 378 11.01 32.81 16.68
N ALA A 379 11.36 33.69 15.74
CA ALA A 379 12.60 33.63 14.95
C ALA A 379 13.88 33.58 15.81
N TYR A 380 14.00 34.38 16.88
CA TYR A 380 15.20 34.40 17.72
C TYR A 380 15.35 33.10 18.54
N TRP A 381 14.24 32.58 19.09
CA TRP A 381 14.26 31.27 19.75
C TRP A 381 14.63 30.15 18.77
N SER A 382 14.16 30.22 17.53
CA SER A 382 14.52 29.25 16.49
C SER A 382 16.01 29.26 16.18
N VAL A 383 16.61 30.44 15.99
CA VAL A 383 18.05 30.58 15.75
C VAL A 383 18.86 29.98 16.91
N GLU A 384 18.50 30.31 18.15
CA GLU A 384 19.21 29.82 19.34
C GLU A 384 19.08 28.29 19.50
N ILE A 385 17.87 27.75 19.43
CA ILE A 385 17.62 26.31 19.55
C ILE A 385 18.37 25.54 18.46
N ASN A 386 18.32 26.01 17.21
CA ASN A 386 19.01 25.38 16.09
C ASN A 386 20.54 25.43 16.26
N ALA A 387 21.09 26.57 16.69
CA ALA A 387 22.52 26.71 16.94
C ALA A 387 23.01 25.74 18.04
N HIS A 388 22.28 25.64 19.14
CA HIS A 388 22.59 24.72 20.22
C HIS A 388 22.46 23.25 19.81
N MET A 389 21.41 22.90 19.05
CA MET A 389 21.20 21.55 18.56
C MET A 389 22.34 21.15 17.60
N LEU A 390 22.71 22.03 16.66
CA LEU A 390 23.82 21.78 15.74
C LEU A 390 25.14 21.58 16.50
N LEU A 391 25.44 22.42 17.48
CA LEU A 391 26.63 22.28 18.32
C LEU A 391 26.63 20.94 19.05
N TYR A 392 25.49 20.54 19.62
CA TYR A 392 25.35 19.25 20.30
C TYR A 392 25.58 18.07 19.37
N LEU A 393 25.02 18.10 18.15
CA LEU A 393 25.27 17.07 17.13
C LEU A 393 26.76 16.98 16.74
N ILE A 394 27.43 18.12 16.54
CA ILE A 394 28.87 18.17 16.25
C ILE A 394 29.67 17.50 17.38
N LEU A 395 29.37 17.82 18.64
CA LEU A 395 30.04 17.22 19.79
C LEU A 395 29.83 15.70 19.84
N LEU A 396 28.60 15.23 19.67
CA LEU A 396 28.28 13.80 19.65
C LEU A 396 28.98 13.05 18.51
N VAL A 397 29.12 13.67 17.34
CA VAL A 397 29.88 13.08 16.22
C VAL A 397 31.37 13.04 16.52
N LYS A 398 31.95 14.12 17.06
CA LYS A 398 33.37 14.14 17.47
C LYS A 398 33.70 13.09 18.54
N GLU A 399 32.76 12.82 19.43
CA GLU A 399 32.87 11.78 20.47
C GLU A 399 32.59 10.36 19.93
N ASN A 400 32.33 10.20 18.63
CA ASN A 400 31.94 8.93 17.99
C ASN A 400 30.65 8.32 18.58
N GLN A 401 29.80 9.13 19.19
CA GLN A 401 28.48 8.69 19.67
C GLN A 401 27.43 8.68 18.55
N LEU A 402 27.63 9.46 17.49
CA LEU A 402 26.75 9.53 16.32
C LEU A 402 27.58 9.40 15.01
N PRO A 403 26.98 8.86 13.93
CA PRO A 403 27.62 8.83 12.62
C PRO A 403 27.73 10.25 12.03
N LYS A 404 28.69 10.48 11.12
CA LYS A 404 28.91 11.81 10.51
C LYS A 404 27.71 12.30 9.71
N GLU A 405 26.91 11.38 9.18
CA GLU A 405 25.66 11.64 8.48
C GLU A 405 24.62 12.35 9.36
N ALA A 406 24.75 12.29 10.68
CA ALA A 406 23.91 13.08 11.59
C ALA A 406 24.12 14.59 11.46
N LEU A 407 25.17 15.05 10.76
CA LEU A 407 25.40 16.47 10.47
C LEU A 407 24.75 16.95 9.18
N HIS A 408 24.01 16.09 8.47
CA HIS A 408 23.15 16.52 7.38
C HIS A 408 21.95 17.29 7.96
N ILE A 409 22.12 18.59 8.16
CA ILE A 409 21.12 19.49 8.77
C ILE A 409 19.77 19.48 8.05
N TYR A 410 19.75 19.18 6.75
CA TYR A 410 18.53 19.01 5.96
C TYR A 410 17.64 17.84 6.41
N LEU A 411 18.14 16.95 7.27
CA LEU A 411 17.33 15.89 7.89
C LEU A 411 16.48 16.41 9.06
N PHE A 412 16.78 17.60 9.60
CA PHE A 412 16.15 18.16 10.79
C PHE A 412 15.12 19.24 10.45
N ASN A 413 14.26 18.99 9.47
CA ASN A 413 13.18 19.90 9.07
C ASN A 413 11.83 19.18 8.95
N SER A 414 10.76 19.95 8.73
CA SER A 414 9.39 19.46 8.54
C SER A 414 9.05 19.09 7.09
N GLN A 415 10.02 19.12 6.16
CA GLN A 415 9.75 18.90 4.72
C GLN A 415 9.20 17.49 4.44
N SER A 416 9.56 16.50 5.25
CA SER A 416 8.99 15.16 5.16
C SER A 416 7.48 15.14 5.46
N CYS A 417 7.01 15.94 6.42
CA CYS A 417 5.59 16.10 6.72
C CYS A 417 4.86 16.79 5.58
N GLU A 418 5.43 17.86 5.03
CA GLU A 418 4.85 18.59 3.90
C GLU A 418 4.80 17.74 2.63
N SER A 419 5.87 17.01 2.33
CA SER A 419 5.91 16.06 1.22
C SER A 419 4.84 14.98 1.37
N MET A 420 4.56 14.50 2.60
CA MET A 420 3.45 13.57 2.82
C MET A 420 2.11 14.20 2.43
N PHE A 421 1.83 15.43 2.84
CA PHE A 421 0.61 16.13 2.41
C PHE A 421 0.54 16.30 0.90
N ARG A 422 1.61 16.79 0.26
CA ARG A 422 1.67 16.94 -1.20
C ARG A 422 1.44 15.61 -1.94
N ASN A 423 2.07 14.54 -1.48
CA ASN A 423 1.88 13.22 -2.05
C ASN A 423 0.44 12.71 -1.86
N THR A 424 -0.17 12.93 -0.69
CA THR A 424 -1.59 12.56 -0.50
C THR A 424 -2.53 13.41 -1.37
N ARG A 425 -2.18 14.66 -1.66
CA ARG A 425 -2.89 15.51 -2.64
C ARG A 425 -2.79 14.95 -4.06
N SER A 426 -1.60 14.52 -4.47
CA SER A 426 -1.38 13.94 -5.80
C SER A 426 -2.16 12.64 -6.04
N LEU A 427 -2.62 11.96 -4.99
CA LEU A 427 -3.49 10.78 -5.08
C LEU A 427 -4.98 11.13 -5.23
N SER A 428 -5.34 12.41 -5.36
CA SER A 428 -6.70 12.82 -5.76
C SER A 428 -6.99 12.31 -7.17
N GLY A 429 -8.24 11.88 -7.42
CA GLY A 429 -8.67 11.49 -8.76
C GLY A 429 -8.53 12.65 -9.76
N ALA A 430 -8.33 12.33 -11.04
CA ALA A 430 -8.05 13.30 -12.11
C ALA A 430 -9.12 14.41 -12.27
N PHE A 431 -10.31 14.22 -11.69
CA PHE A 431 -11.43 15.18 -11.73
C PHE A 431 -11.75 15.80 -10.37
N SER A 432 -10.92 15.57 -9.34
CA SER A 432 -11.14 16.11 -8.01
C SER A 432 -10.41 17.43 -7.84
N THR A 433 -11.18 18.53 -7.80
CA THR A 433 -10.69 19.88 -7.44
C THR A 433 -10.61 20.10 -5.93
N ILE A 434 -10.83 19.05 -5.13
CA ILE A 434 -10.86 19.16 -3.67
C ILE A 434 -9.42 19.29 -3.16
N VAL A 435 -9.09 20.49 -2.68
CA VAL A 435 -7.77 20.83 -2.10
C VAL A 435 -7.61 20.34 -0.65
N ASN A 436 -8.74 20.15 0.06
CA ASN A 436 -8.79 19.82 1.48
C ASN A 436 -9.24 18.37 1.74
N PHE A 437 -8.61 17.71 2.70
CA PHE A 437 -8.98 16.34 3.10
C PHE A 437 -9.79 16.35 4.38
N THR A 438 -10.72 15.40 4.49
CA THR A 438 -11.11 14.94 5.82
C THR A 438 -9.97 14.11 6.42
N VAL A 439 -9.95 13.97 7.76
CA VAL A 439 -8.97 13.10 8.43
C VAL A 439 -9.01 11.67 7.88
N ALA A 440 -10.21 11.16 7.58
CA ALA A 440 -10.42 9.85 6.97
C ALA A 440 -9.77 9.75 5.57
N ASP A 441 -9.96 10.76 4.72
CA ASP A 441 -9.37 10.79 3.38
C ASP A 441 -7.84 10.80 3.44
N PHE A 442 -7.28 11.61 4.34
CA PHE A 442 -5.84 11.68 4.54
C PHE A 442 -5.27 10.32 4.98
N LEU A 443 -5.87 9.67 5.98
CA LEU A 443 -5.42 8.37 6.49
C LEU A 443 -5.52 7.29 5.41
N GLY A 444 -6.62 7.25 4.64
CA GLY A 444 -6.81 6.31 3.54
C GLY A 444 -5.77 6.47 2.43
N ARG A 445 -5.43 7.71 2.07
CA ARG A 445 -4.39 8.02 1.07
C ARG A 445 -2.97 7.79 1.60
N SER A 446 -2.73 8.08 2.87
CA SER A 446 -1.45 7.80 3.51
C SER A 446 -1.15 6.31 3.58
N LYS A 447 -2.17 5.46 3.77
CA LYS A 447 -2.05 4.00 3.67
C LYS A 447 -1.58 3.57 2.28
N LYS A 448 -2.17 4.13 1.23
CA LYS A 448 -1.75 3.90 -0.16
C LYS A 448 -0.29 4.29 -0.39
N LEU A 449 0.14 5.46 0.10
CA LEU A 449 1.54 5.89 0.02
C LEU A 449 2.51 4.99 0.79
N SER A 450 2.12 4.53 1.98
CA SER A 450 2.92 3.60 2.78
C SER A 450 3.17 2.29 2.03
N ILE A 451 2.15 1.75 1.34
CA ILE A 451 2.29 0.58 0.47
C ILE A 451 3.27 0.84 -0.67
N LEU A 452 3.15 1.99 -1.36
CA LEU A 452 4.09 2.37 -2.42
C LEU A 452 5.53 2.47 -1.92
N ASN A 453 5.74 3.06 -0.75
CA ASN A 453 7.07 3.17 -0.15
C ASN A 453 7.62 1.80 0.25
N LYS A 454 6.79 0.89 0.77
CA LYS A 454 7.19 -0.50 1.06
C LYS A 454 7.68 -1.23 -0.20
N ILE A 455 6.93 -1.13 -1.30
CA ILE A 455 7.31 -1.72 -2.59
C ILE A 455 8.63 -1.11 -3.08
N LYS A 456 8.78 0.22 -3.02
CA LYS A 456 10.02 0.91 -3.38
C LYS A 456 11.22 0.42 -2.58
N CYS A 457 11.10 0.25 -1.26
CA CYS A 457 12.17 -0.24 -0.40
C CYS A 457 12.52 -1.72 -0.68
N GLN A 458 11.51 -2.59 -0.81
CA GLN A 458 11.73 -4.03 -1.09
C GLN A 458 12.44 -4.28 -2.41
N GLN A 459 12.21 -3.42 -3.41
CA GLN A 459 12.87 -3.50 -4.72
C GLN A 459 14.26 -2.86 -4.75
N GLN A 460 14.68 -2.16 -3.70
CA GLN A 460 16.03 -1.59 -3.56
C GLN A 460 17.00 -2.55 -2.84
N ASP A 461 16.50 -3.31 -1.86
CA ASP A 461 17.32 -4.24 -1.08
C ASP A 461 17.53 -5.60 -1.78
N ASN A 462 16.66 -5.94 -2.74
CA ASN A 462 16.78 -7.18 -3.50
C ASN A 462 17.42 -6.92 -4.87
N GLU A 463 18.43 -7.71 -5.21
CA GLU A 463 19.07 -7.81 -6.53
C GLU A 463 18.11 -8.49 -7.54
N TYR A 464 16.85 -8.08 -7.58
CA TYR A 464 15.85 -8.62 -8.50
C TYR A 464 16.10 -8.04 -9.89
N ASP A 465 16.27 -8.94 -10.87
CA ASP A 465 16.27 -8.62 -12.30
C ASP A 465 14.97 -7.88 -12.72
N LYS A 466 13.85 -7.96 -11.96
CA LYS A 466 12.51 -7.45 -12.32
C LYS A 466 12.08 -6.18 -11.55
N ARG A 467 12.91 -5.14 -11.54
CA ARG A 467 12.62 -3.88 -10.81
C ARG A 467 11.57 -3.00 -11.51
N LEU A 468 10.68 -2.37 -10.73
CA LEU A 468 9.80 -1.31 -11.23
C LEU A 468 10.52 0.05 -11.18
N PHE A 469 10.39 0.82 -12.26
CA PHE A 469 10.92 2.18 -12.32
C PHE A 469 9.83 3.17 -11.92
N PHE A 470 10.08 3.90 -10.83
CA PHE A 470 9.19 4.97 -10.39
C PHE A 470 9.62 6.30 -11.01
N PRO A 471 8.68 7.19 -11.36
CA PRO A 471 9.02 8.52 -11.84
C PRO A 471 9.86 9.27 -10.81
N THR A 472 11.00 9.80 -11.24
CA THR A 472 11.82 10.72 -10.46
C THR A 472 11.76 12.08 -11.14
N HIS A 473 11.51 13.13 -10.36
CA HIS A 473 11.53 14.49 -10.88
C HIS A 473 12.87 14.77 -11.60
N HIS A 474 12.81 15.40 -12.77
CA HIS A 474 13.98 15.59 -13.64
C HIS A 474 15.10 16.40 -12.96
N LYS A 475 14.74 17.33 -12.05
CA LYS A 475 15.71 18.08 -11.23
C LYS A 475 16.57 17.19 -10.32
N HIS A 476 16.07 16.03 -9.86
CA HIS A 476 16.81 15.12 -8.97
C HIS A 476 17.67 14.08 -9.70
N LYS A 477 17.71 14.07 -11.05
CA LYS A 477 18.52 13.10 -11.81
C LYS A 477 20.02 13.43 -11.83
N ASN A 478 20.41 14.67 -11.51
CA ASN A 478 21.79 15.15 -11.67
C ASN A 478 22.55 15.36 -10.35
N ASP A 479 21.94 15.14 -9.19
CA ASP A 479 22.62 15.31 -7.90
C ASP A 479 23.49 14.09 -7.57
N ASN A 480 24.62 13.98 -8.26
CA ASN A 480 25.73 13.12 -7.83
C ASN A 480 26.34 13.72 -6.55
N SER A 481 25.88 13.23 -5.39
CA SER A 481 26.21 13.63 -4.02
C SER A 481 27.66 13.43 -3.57
N LEU A 482 28.60 13.15 -4.49
CA LEU A 482 30.00 12.87 -4.17
C LEU A 482 30.74 14.10 -3.59
N VAL A 483 30.28 15.33 -3.89
CA VAL A 483 30.93 16.58 -3.44
C VAL A 483 30.72 16.87 -1.94
N ALA A 484 29.71 16.27 -1.30
CA ALA A 484 29.43 16.50 0.12
C ALA A 484 30.33 15.67 1.06
N GLN A 485 30.93 14.57 0.57
CA GLN A 485 31.66 13.61 1.42
C GLN A 485 33.05 14.10 1.86
N GLU A 486 33.76 14.87 1.04
CA GLU A 486 35.10 15.37 1.36
C GLU A 486 35.11 16.44 2.46
N LYS A 487 33.99 17.12 2.73
CA LYS A 487 33.90 18.21 3.75
C LYS A 487 33.54 17.73 5.17
N LEU A 488 33.01 16.52 5.33
CA LEU A 488 32.52 16.02 6.62
C LEU A 488 33.64 15.49 7.54
N ASP A 489 34.76 15.04 6.97
CA ASP A 489 35.88 14.50 7.76
C ASP A 489 36.66 15.60 8.50
N ASP A 490 36.56 16.86 8.03
CA ASP A 490 37.16 18.03 8.68
C ASP A 490 36.60 18.26 10.10
N VAL A 491 35.39 17.77 10.40
CA VAL A 491 34.71 17.95 11.69
C VAL A 491 35.54 17.44 12.87
N TYR A 492 36.29 16.35 12.67
CA TYR A 492 37.15 15.80 13.72
C TYR A 492 38.32 16.74 14.07
N THR A 493 38.76 17.56 13.11
CA THR A 493 39.86 18.53 13.28
C THR A 493 39.41 19.90 13.78
N LEU A 494 38.09 20.20 13.76
CA LEU A 494 37.55 21.48 14.20
C LEU A 494 37.80 21.74 15.70
N ASP A 495 38.36 22.90 16.01
CA ASP A 495 38.38 23.45 17.37
C ASP A 495 37.08 24.24 17.62
N VAL A 496 36.06 23.51 18.07
CA VAL A 496 34.70 24.02 18.28
C VAL A 496 34.69 25.20 19.25
N GLU A 497 35.49 25.14 20.31
CA GLU A 497 35.51 26.19 21.33
C GLU A 497 36.16 27.49 20.79
N GLN A 498 37.22 27.35 19.96
CA GLN A 498 37.83 28.50 19.29
C GLN A 498 36.86 29.16 18.30
N ILE A 499 36.07 28.37 17.57
CA ILE A 499 35.05 28.88 16.65
C ILE A 499 34.00 29.66 17.43
N VAL A 500 33.44 29.10 18.51
CA VAL A 500 32.46 29.79 19.37
C VAL A 500 33.02 31.11 19.91
N PHE A 501 34.26 31.11 20.37
CA PHE A 501 34.92 32.32 20.88
C PHE A 501 35.12 33.40 19.81
N ASN A 502 35.55 33.00 18.60
CA ASN A 502 35.71 33.91 17.48
C ASN A 502 34.38 34.50 17.04
N SER A 503 33.33 33.68 16.94
CA SER A 503 31.97 34.12 16.61
C SER A 503 31.41 35.09 17.64
N TYR A 504 31.65 34.85 18.93
CA TYR A 504 31.27 35.79 19.99
C TYR A 504 31.98 37.13 19.84
N LYS A 505 33.30 37.14 19.58
CA LYS A 505 34.04 38.39 19.32
C LYS A 505 33.52 39.15 18.11
N MET A 506 33.20 38.43 17.03
CA MET A 506 32.61 39.01 15.83
C MET A 506 31.24 39.63 16.14
N ALA A 507 30.37 38.93 16.87
CA ALA A 507 29.09 39.46 17.32
C ALA A 507 29.26 40.74 18.16
N LEU A 508 30.22 40.76 19.09
CA LEU A 508 30.55 41.99 19.85
C LEU A 508 30.94 43.16 18.94
N SER A 509 31.79 42.91 17.94
CA SER A 509 32.22 43.95 17.00
C SER A 509 31.08 44.48 16.13
N LEU A 510 30.07 43.66 15.82
CA LEU A 510 28.87 44.06 15.08
C LEU A 510 27.89 44.86 15.94
N ILE A 511 27.86 44.58 17.25
CA ILE A 511 26.95 45.21 18.22
C ILE A 511 27.53 46.54 18.74
N GLU A 512 28.84 46.69 18.76
CA GLU A 512 29.54 47.89 19.25
C GLU A 512 29.06 49.20 18.58
N PRO A 513 28.88 49.29 17.26
CA PRO A 513 28.35 50.49 16.60
C PRO A 513 26.90 50.83 16.97
N LEU A 514 26.13 49.87 17.48
CA LEU A 514 24.72 50.04 17.83
C LEU A 514 24.53 50.65 19.23
N ASN A 515 25.60 50.88 20.00
CA ASN A 515 25.58 51.43 21.36
C ASN A 515 24.68 50.68 22.37
N ILE A 516 24.29 49.43 22.08
CA ILE A 516 23.49 48.59 22.98
C ILE A 516 24.35 47.80 24.00
N ILE A 517 25.68 47.92 23.93
CA ILE A 517 26.62 47.24 24.85
C ILE A 517 26.35 47.62 26.31
N SER A 518 26.06 48.89 26.59
CA SER A 518 25.75 49.34 27.96
C SER A 518 24.51 48.63 28.51
N VAL A 519 23.46 48.53 27.70
CA VAL A 519 22.20 47.83 28.03
C VAL A 519 22.47 46.34 28.27
N LEU A 520 23.21 45.67 27.38
CA LEU A 520 23.52 44.25 27.53
C LEU A 520 24.37 43.94 28.79
N LYS A 521 25.22 44.88 29.24
CA LYS A 521 25.99 44.73 30.49
C LYS A 521 25.10 44.85 31.72
N GLU A 522 24.15 45.79 31.68
CA GLU A 522 23.18 46.02 32.75
C GLU A 522 22.32 44.79 33.01
N TYR A 523 21.89 44.09 31.96
CA TYR A 523 21.12 42.84 32.05
C TYR A 523 21.97 41.57 32.19
N HIS A 524 23.30 41.68 32.37
CA HIS A 524 24.22 40.55 32.45
C HIS A 524 24.24 39.61 31.22
N LEU A 525 23.72 40.05 30.07
CA LEU A 525 23.63 39.28 28.82
C LEU A 525 24.93 39.26 28.02
N LEU A 526 25.90 40.09 28.41
CA LEU A 526 27.18 40.24 27.72
C LEU A 526 28.25 39.24 28.15
N ASN A 527 28.00 38.42 29.18
CA ASN A 527 29.01 37.52 29.71
C ASN A 527 28.82 36.09 29.17
N LEU A 528 29.87 35.52 28.58
CA LEU A 528 30.05 34.07 28.40
C LEU A 528 30.32 33.42 29.77
N ASN A 529 29.39 33.56 30.72
CA ASN A 529 29.61 33.06 32.06
C ASN A 529 29.53 31.53 32.05
N SER A 530 30.72 30.93 31.98
CA SER A 530 31.12 29.52 32.13
C SER A 530 31.59 28.73 30.89
N LEU A 531 32.25 29.36 29.90
CA LEU A 531 33.41 28.62 29.34
C LEU A 531 34.42 28.53 30.49
N SER A 532 34.83 27.32 30.87
CA SER A 532 35.73 27.15 32.01
C SER A 532 36.94 28.07 31.82
N LYS A 533 37.36 28.78 32.87
CA LYS A 533 38.52 29.69 32.81
C LYS A 533 39.77 29.00 32.27
N TYR A 534 39.83 27.67 32.45
CA TYR A 534 40.79 26.75 31.86
C TYR A 534 40.66 26.67 30.33
N THR A 535 39.45 26.42 29.81
CA THR A 535 39.11 26.44 28.38
C THR A 535 39.51 27.77 27.73
N PHE A 536 39.14 28.89 28.36
CA PHE A 536 39.45 30.23 27.86
C PHE A 536 40.95 30.49 27.74
N ASN A 537 41.72 30.11 28.76
CA ASN A 537 43.18 30.26 28.75
C ASN A 537 43.87 29.26 27.81
N HIS A 538 43.36 28.03 27.71
CA HIS A 538 43.91 26.99 26.84
C HIS A 538 43.76 27.34 25.34
N LEU A 539 42.60 27.86 24.92
CA LEU A 539 42.35 28.34 23.56
C LEU A 539 43.25 29.52 23.18
N ASN A 540 43.39 30.49 24.09
CA ASN A 540 44.25 31.64 23.89
C ASN A 540 45.74 31.27 23.82
N THR A 541 46.14 30.10 24.34
CA THR A 541 47.52 29.61 24.33
C THR A 541 47.83 28.72 23.12
N ARG A 542 46.83 28.03 22.55
CA ARG A 542 46.97 27.15 21.37
C ARG A 542 46.70 27.83 20.03
N SER A 543 46.36 29.12 20.00
CA SER A 543 46.16 29.90 18.78
C SER A 543 47.47 30.19 18.03
N THR A 544 48.15 29.16 17.52
CA THR A 544 49.23 29.28 16.54
C THR A 544 48.84 28.74 15.17
N ILE A 545 47.63 28.22 15.00
CA ILE A 545 47.10 27.94 13.67
C ILE A 545 46.57 29.26 13.11
N LYS A 546 47.44 29.97 12.40
CA LYS A 546 47.00 30.95 11.41
C LYS A 546 46.11 30.21 10.43
N ALA A 547 44.79 30.32 10.59
CA ALA A 547 43.88 30.08 9.50
C ALA A 547 44.42 30.91 8.32
N LYS A 548 44.87 30.24 7.27
CA LYS A 548 45.02 30.90 5.98
C LYS A 548 43.61 31.32 5.60
N THR A 549 43.25 32.54 5.97
CA THR A 549 42.23 33.27 5.23
C THR A 549 42.78 33.41 3.82
N SER A 550 42.41 32.48 2.95
CA SER A 550 42.38 32.75 1.53
C SER A 550 41.36 33.88 1.34
N SER A 551 41.86 35.10 1.45
CA SER A 551 41.27 36.26 0.79
C SER A 551 40.99 35.86 -0.66
N ASN A 552 39.73 36.02 -1.06
CA ASN A 552 39.13 35.62 -2.34
C ASN A 552 38.62 34.17 -2.39
N SER A 553 37.63 33.87 -1.55
CA SER A 553 36.39 33.30 -2.09
C SER A 553 35.36 34.39 -1.93
N GLU A 554 34.91 34.99 -3.04
CA GLU A 554 33.57 35.55 -3.05
C GLU A 554 32.68 34.47 -2.45
N LEU A 555 32.02 34.79 -1.34
CA LEU A 555 30.88 34.01 -0.90
C LEU A 555 29.87 34.17 -2.04
N ALA A 556 29.89 33.22 -2.97
CA ALA A 556 28.68 32.86 -3.68
C ALA A 556 27.71 32.43 -2.58
N ILE A 557 26.98 33.42 -2.07
CA ILE A 557 25.68 33.20 -1.48
C ILE A 557 24.91 32.65 -2.67
N ASP A 558 24.93 31.32 -2.83
CA ASP A 558 23.88 30.64 -3.56
C ASP A 558 22.63 30.96 -2.74
N TYR A 559 21.96 32.05 -3.15
CA TYR A 559 20.54 32.18 -3.00
C TYR A 559 19.98 30.93 -3.68
N TYR A 560 19.84 29.85 -2.92
CA TYR A 560 18.73 28.96 -3.15
C TYR A 560 17.54 29.85 -2.89
N GLU A 561 17.01 30.41 -3.98
CA GLU A 561 15.67 30.97 -4.01
C GLU A 561 14.80 30.00 -3.21
N ASP A 562 14.19 30.54 -2.15
CA ASP A 562 13.00 29.91 -1.60
C ASP A 562 12.14 29.53 -2.81
N ASP A 563 11.68 28.27 -2.85
CA ASP A 563 10.73 27.77 -3.85
C ASP A 563 9.41 28.57 -3.72
N GLU A 564 9.44 29.86 -4.07
CA GLU A 564 8.28 30.66 -4.43
C GLU A 564 7.87 30.20 -5.83
N ASP A 565 6.85 29.37 -5.84
CA ASP A 565 5.82 29.23 -6.86
C ASP A 565 5.99 30.14 -8.10
N GLU A 566 6.53 29.60 -9.20
CA GLU A 566 6.04 30.01 -10.52
C GLU A 566 4.71 29.28 -10.73
N GLU A 567 3.62 30.03 -10.52
CA GLU A 567 2.31 29.70 -11.06
C GLU A 567 2.46 29.51 -12.57
N ASP A 568 2.19 28.30 -13.07
CA ASP A 568 1.98 28.04 -14.49
C ASP A 568 0.73 28.83 -14.94
N ASP A 569 0.93 30.09 -15.33
CA ASP A 569 0.00 30.84 -16.18
C ASP A 569 -0.01 30.16 -17.57
N ASP A 570 -0.87 29.15 -17.71
CA ASP A 570 -1.28 28.64 -19.02
C ASP A 570 -2.06 29.76 -19.75
N ASP A 571 -1.34 30.49 -20.61
CA ASP A 571 -1.87 31.41 -21.61
C ASP A 571 -2.92 30.69 -22.49
N TYR A 572 -4.21 30.85 -22.15
CA TYR A 572 -5.31 30.48 -23.03
C TYR A 572 -5.37 31.43 -24.22
N LEU A 573 -4.80 30.99 -25.35
CA LEU A 573 -5.13 31.56 -26.65
C LEU A 573 -6.60 31.29 -26.97
N ASP A 574 -7.38 32.37 -26.96
CA ASP A 574 -8.74 32.49 -27.46
C ASP A 574 -8.82 32.08 -28.94
N HIS A 575 -9.32 30.87 -29.18
CA HIS A 575 -9.95 30.51 -30.44
C HIS A 575 -11.42 30.18 -30.19
N ASN A 576 -12.23 31.25 -30.26
CA ASN A 576 -13.64 31.19 -30.62
C ASN A 576 -13.87 30.33 -31.88
N GLU A 577 -14.33 29.09 -31.72
CA GLU A 577 -15.20 28.45 -32.71
C GLU A 577 -16.50 27.97 -32.07
N ILE A 578 -17.55 28.68 -32.48
CA ILE A 578 -18.97 28.40 -32.23
C ILE A 578 -19.32 27.07 -32.89
N ILE A 579 -19.55 26.00 -32.12
CA ILE A 579 -20.38 24.88 -32.59
C ILE A 579 -21.34 24.42 -31.47
N SER A 580 -22.57 24.23 -31.93
CA SER A 580 -23.86 24.07 -31.29
C SER A 580 -24.03 22.96 -30.25
N ASN A 581 -24.85 23.28 -29.26
CA ASN A 581 -25.57 22.38 -28.36
C ASN A 581 -26.13 21.13 -29.04
N SER A 582 -25.84 19.97 -28.45
CA SER A 582 -26.78 18.85 -28.42
C SER A 582 -26.63 18.14 -27.07
N ASP A 583 -27.71 18.20 -26.29
CA ASP A 583 -27.94 17.49 -25.04
C ASP A 583 -27.79 15.98 -25.24
N GLU A 584 -26.89 15.31 -24.50
CA GLU A 584 -27.03 13.91 -24.14
C GLU A 584 -26.45 13.65 -22.73
N ASP A 585 -27.23 12.91 -21.94
CA ASP A 585 -27.11 12.69 -20.51
C ASP A 585 -25.76 12.13 -20.05
N SER A 586 -25.22 12.66 -18.95
CA SER A 586 -24.10 12.05 -18.23
C SER A 586 -24.48 11.80 -16.76
N GLU A 587 -24.66 10.53 -16.44
CA GLU A 587 -24.90 10.03 -15.09
C GLU A 587 -23.70 10.33 -14.16
N SER A 588 -23.99 10.89 -13.00
CA SER A 588 -23.02 11.19 -11.94
C SER A 588 -22.52 9.89 -11.27
N LEU A 589 -21.25 9.56 -11.44
CA LEU A 589 -20.59 8.46 -10.72
C LEU A 589 -20.02 8.97 -9.38
N ASN A 590 -20.72 8.64 -8.29
CA ASN A 590 -20.15 8.68 -6.94
C ASN A 590 -19.19 7.49 -6.77
N GLU A 591 -17.94 7.75 -6.38
CA GLU A 591 -17.06 6.71 -5.85
C GLU A 591 -17.54 6.31 -4.44
N SER A 592 -18.49 5.36 -4.38
CA SER A 592 -18.78 4.62 -3.16
C SER A 592 -17.66 3.59 -2.92
N PHE A 593 -17.21 3.53 -1.67
CA PHE A 593 -16.42 2.40 -1.17
C PHE A 593 -17.33 1.17 -1.11
N ASP A 594 -17.37 0.40 -2.20
CA ASP A 594 -18.11 -0.86 -2.24
C ASP A 594 -17.29 -1.96 -1.55
N ASP A 595 -17.79 -2.45 -0.42
CA ASP A 595 -17.51 -3.80 0.06
C ASP A 595 -18.74 -4.68 -0.14
N ASP A 596 -18.47 -5.86 -0.70
CA ASP A 596 -19.27 -7.08 -0.76
C ASP A 596 -20.70 -7.02 -1.33
N GLU A 597 -20.81 -7.23 -2.65
CA GLU A 597 -21.98 -7.89 -3.24
C GLU A 597 -21.50 -8.98 -4.23
N GLU A 598 -21.46 -10.23 -3.75
CA GLU A 598 -21.45 -11.40 -4.63
C GLU A 598 -22.85 -11.59 -5.21
N ASN A 599 -22.93 -11.54 -6.54
CA ASN A 599 -23.97 -12.06 -7.43
C ASN A 599 -25.28 -12.56 -6.79
N LEU A 600 -26.28 -11.68 -6.75
CA LEU A 600 -27.66 -12.06 -7.01
C LEU A 600 -28.20 -11.13 -8.11
N GLU A 601 -28.54 -11.71 -9.26
CA GLU A 601 -29.29 -11.03 -10.31
C GLU A 601 -30.63 -10.56 -9.73
N ILE A 602 -30.74 -9.26 -9.43
CA ILE A 602 -32.03 -8.59 -9.27
C ILE A 602 -31.93 -7.26 -10.01
N MET A 603 -32.92 -7.02 -10.87
CA MET A 603 -32.97 -5.91 -11.82
C MET A 603 -32.70 -4.57 -11.14
N LYS A 604 -31.74 -3.82 -11.70
CA LYS A 604 -31.54 -2.39 -11.45
C LYS A 604 -32.86 -1.65 -11.64
N ASN A 605 -33.28 -0.91 -10.61
CA ASN A 605 -34.06 0.31 -10.72
C ASN A 605 -33.57 1.24 -9.58
N ASP A 606 -32.97 2.36 -9.99
CA ASP A 606 -32.88 3.67 -9.34
C ASP A 606 -32.62 3.78 -7.82
N PHE A 607 -31.55 4.52 -7.49
CA PHE A 607 -31.14 4.86 -6.13
C PHE A 607 -32.10 5.90 -5.49
N ASN A 608 -32.58 5.67 -4.26
CA ASN A 608 -32.94 6.69 -3.23
C ASN A 608 -33.58 6.05 -1.98
N GLY A 609 -32.79 5.46 -1.07
CA GLY A 609 -33.32 4.97 0.20
C GLY A 609 -32.25 4.65 1.25
N ILE A 610 -32.56 4.96 2.51
CA ILE A 610 -31.82 4.51 3.70
C ILE A 610 -31.90 2.97 3.74
N ASN A 611 -30.78 2.29 3.51
CA ASN A 611 -30.71 0.83 3.52
C ASN A 611 -30.71 0.28 4.95
N ILE A 612 -31.90 0.00 5.48
CA ILE A 612 -32.09 -0.70 6.76
C ILE A 612 -32.41 -2.17 6.47
N ARG A 613 -31.63 -3.07 7.07
CA ARG A 613 -31.74 -4.52 6.89
C ARG A 613 -32.39 -5.17 8.11
N ASP A 614 -33.20 -6.21 7.88
CA ASP A 614 -33.80 -6.99 8.98
C ASP A 614 -32.83 -8.06 9.53
N LYS A 615 -31.85 -8.49 8.71
CA LYS A 615 -30.80 -9.44 9.06
C LYS A 615 -29.49 -9.05 8.39
N ILE A 616 -28.38 -9.38 9.03
CA ILE A 616 -27.02 -9.14 8.52
C ILE A 616 -26.16 -10.39 8.71
N ASN A 617 -25.07 -10.50 7.94
CA ASN A 617 -24.03 -11.50 8.19
C ASN A 617 -23.35 -11.18 9.54
N MET A 618 -23.22 -12.17 10.43
CA MET A 618 -22.56 -11.99 11.74
C MET A 618 -21.10 -11.53 11.59
N GLU A 619 -20.42 -11.88 10.49
CA GLU A 619 -19.05 -11.43 10.23
C GLU A 619 -18.93 -9.92 9.98
N GLN A 620 -20.04 -9.25 9.65
CA GLN A 620 -20.11 -7.82 9.36
C GLN A 620 -20.85 -7.04 10.47
N GLU A 621 -21.11 -7.63 11.64
CA GLU A 621 -21.88 -6.99 12.71
C GLU A 621 -21.33 -5.61 13.11
N ASN A 622 -20.00 -5.47 13.16
CA ASN A 622 -19.33 -4.21 13.49
C ASN A 622 -19.59 -3.08 12.49
N CYS A 623 -20.09 -3.36 11.28
CA CYS A 623 -20.41 -2.36 10.27
C CYS A 623 -21.82 -1.77 10.43
N TYR A 624 -22.64 -2.32 11.34
CA TYR A 624 -24.04 -1.94 11.50
C TYR A 624 -24.35 -1.47 12.93
N PHE A 625 -25.32 -0.57 13.04
CA PHE A 625 -26.01 -0.24 14.28
C PHE A 625 -27.28 -1.05 14.42
N LYS A 626 -27.54 -1.57 15.62
CA LYS A 626 -28.84 -2.14 15.98
C LYS A 626 -29.76 -1.01 16.40
N ILE A 627 -30.80 -0.77 15.61
CA ILE A 627 -31.80 0.27 15.87
C ILE A 627 -33.19 -0.36 16.06
N LYS A 628 -34.05 0.30 16.83
CA LYS A 628 -35.42 -0.17 17.07
C LYS A 628 -36.39 0.74 16.34
N ILE A 629 -37.03 0.23 15.29
CA ILE A 629 -38.05 0.94 14.52
C ILE A 629 -39.39 0.24 14.78
N ASN A 630 -40.37 0.98 15.33
CA ASN A 630 -41.71 0.47 15.63
C ASN A 630 -41.72 -0.82 16.47
N GLY A 631 -40.79 -0.96 17.42
CA GLY A 631 -40.69 -2.15 18.27
C GLY A 631 -39.84 -3.28 17.68
N VAL A 632 -39.50 -3.24 16.39
CA VAL A 632 -38.72 -4.27 15.68
C VAL A 632 -37.25 -3.86 15.61
N VAL A 633 -36.35 -4.80 15.92
CA VAL A 633 -34.90 -4.58 15.77
C VAL A 633 -34.55 -4.66 14.29
N LYS A 634 -33.88 -3.63 13.80
CA LYS A 634 -33.33 -3.54 12.45
C LYS A 634 -31.87 -3.10 12.49
N TYR A 635 -31.17 -3.26 11.37
CA TYR A 635 -29.75 -2.99 11.23
C TYR A 635 -29.52 -1.87 10.22
N MET A 636 -28.88 -0.79 10.65
CA MET A 636 -28.52 0.35 9.79
C MET A 636 -27.01 0.40 9.60
N HIS A 637 -26.53 0.54 8.37
CA HIS A 637 -25.09 0.62 8.12
C HIS A 637 -24.50 1.91 8.71
N LYS A 638 -23.30 1.83 9.32
CA LYS A 638 -22.66 2.97 9.99
C LYS A 638 -22.35 4.13 9.03
N GLN A 639 -22.04 3.85 7.76
CA GLN A 639 -21.89 4.92 6.75
C GLN A 639 -23.21 5.65 6.48
N THR A 640 -24.33 4.92 6.43
CA THR A 640 -25.67 5.52 6.27
C THR A 640 -26.00 6.41 7.46
N ALA A 641 -25.64 5.98 8.68
CA ALA A 641 -25.79 6.78 9.88
C ALA A 641 -24.99 8.10 9.83
N CYS A 642 -23.71 8.04 9.44
CA CYS A 642 -22.89 9.23 9.24
C CYS A 642 -23.48 10.16 8.18
N TRP A 643 -23.96 9.59 7.06
CA TRP A 643 -24.59 10.35 5.99
C TRP A 643 -25.81 11.13 6.49
N ILE A 644 -26.73 10.48 7.24
CA ILE A 644 -27.90 11.12 7.85
C ILE A 644 -27.50 12.31 8.73
N LEU A 645 -26.47 12.15 9.56
CA LEU A 645 -26.00 13.23 10.45
C LEU A 645 -25.36 14.39 9.67
N THR A 646 -24.80 14.13 8.49
CA THR A 646 -24.13 15.15 7.66
C THR A 646 -25.03 15.90 6.68
N GLU A 647 -26.20 15.37 6.30
CA GLU A 647 -27.07 15.97 5.27
C GLU A 647 -27.61 17.35 5.63
N GLU A 648 -27.81 17.66 6.91
CA GLU A 648 -28.25 19.01 7.34
C GLU A 648 -27.19 20.10 7.10
N ASN A 649 -25.92 19.71 6.89
CA ASN A 649 -24.80 20.62 6.61
C ASN A 649 -24.45 20.61 5.11
N GLY A 650 -25.39 21.09 4.28
CA GLY A 650 -25.20 21.57 2.91
C GLY A 650 -23.98 21.05 2.14
N LYS A 651 -23.99 19.80 1.68
CA LYS A 651 -23.18 19.43 0.51
C LYS A 651 -23.79 20.10 -0.72
N VAL A 652 -23.22 21.23 -1.12
CA VAL A 652 -23.46 21.76 -2.47
C VAL A 652 -22.77 20.78 -3.41
N SER A 653 -23.53 20.01 -4.19
CA SER A 653 -22.95 19.21 -5.27
C SER A 653 -22.13 20.13 -6.19
N THR A 654 -21.06 19.61 -6.79
CA THR A 654 -20.26 20.32 -7.79
C THR A 654 -21.14 20.95 -8.89
N ASP A 655 -22.22 20.25 -9.24
CA ASP A 655 -23.27 20.72 -10.14
C ASP A 655 -24.03 21.96 -9.60
N ARG A 656 -24.40 21.99 -8.31
CA ARG A 656 -25.01 23.19 -7.70
C ARG A 656 -24.04 24.38 -7.60
N LEU A 657 -22.74 24.15 -7.36
CA LEU A 657 -21.73 25.23 -7.33
C LEU A 657 -21.59 25.88 -8.72
N SER A 658 -21.58 25.05 -9.78
CA SER A 658 -21.61 25.48 -11.18
C SER A 658 -22.83 26.35 -11.49
N ARG A 659 -24.03 25.90 -11.08
CA ARG A 659 -25.28 26.66 -11.30
C ARG A 659 -25.29 27.99 -10.55
N VAL A 660 -24.71 28.06 -9.35
CA VAL A 660 -24.57 29.32 -8.57
C VAL A 660 -23.56 30.27 -9.23
N MET A 661 -22.45 29.75 -9.77
CA MET A 661 -21.48 30.56 -10.52
C MET A 661 -22.04 31.09 -11.85
N GLN A 662 -22.91 30.31 -12.51
CA GLN A 662 -23.60 30.75 -13.73
C GLN A 662 -24.71 31.78 -13.46
N THR A 663 -25.40 31.69 -12.31
CA THR A 663 -26.42 32.68 -11.94
C THR A 663 -25.83 34.03 -11.49
N ASN A 664 -24.59 34.04 -10.98
CA ASN A 664 -23.87 35.27 -10.62
C ASN A 664 -23.12 35.94 -11.80
N LYS A 665 -23.21 35.39 -13.01
CA LYS A 665 -22.66 35.99 -14.25
C LYS A 665 -23.71 36.78 -15.07
N LYS A 666 -24.82 37.18 -14.47
CA LYS A 666 -25.81 38.09 -15.09
C LYS A 666 -25.85 39.46 -14.43
#